data_AF-A0A517LYZ8-F1
#
_entry.id   AF-A0A517LYZ8-F1
#
_cell.length_a   1.000
_cell.length_b   1.000
_cell.length_c   1.000
_cell.angle_alpha   90.00
_cell.angle_beta   90.00
_cell.angle_gamma   90.00
#
_symmetry.space_group_name_H-M   'P 1'
#
loop_
_entity.id
_entity.type
_entity.pdbx_description
1 polymer ?
#
loop_
_entity_poly.entity_id
_entity_poly.type
_entity_poly.pdbx_seq_one_letter_code
_entity_poly.pdbx_strand_id
1 'polypeptide(L)'
;MSEKPKSRPKSDVTQDLDAASAHDPHESDFSVAEDNQELPLPIDIGDYTLTRLIGSGGMGRVYHAMHRPMQRTVALKTLPPSRMQNQKAVERFYTEVRAAARLMHPNIVTAFDAGHKGDQHYLAMEYVEGATLTQIVRESGPLELSLAVDLIRQAATGLQHAHRAGIVHRDVKPSNLMLTPDEVVKVLDLGLATIGSETGTHGRRGRLVGTIEYMAPEQIEDASNPDRRNDIYSLGATFFFLLTGRTLYQGGILEQARAHRDEPLPDLFALRPDVDVRLDQVLRRMLAKRLDGRYSSLAEVLEDLDEWSAGATLSDWTDTGARLTLPSEQLTDGVEPTTAVGRSSVLGLDVGMFYVAAAMAEAGQPIRMGNAGSNQQPLLQSAVATTREEQTIFGGDAIQLRTKTPHRLAHCVQLYLGTTKLDRHIGDRQCPPEVAIGMIMRHAARNAWQLKGRPAVVAVTVPACYDQARRRSTMQAAQVAGFDSIRLIDRPLAAAQSQLIEEHAALPPPKPSEVCYWLVASVTGLAMEISVVRHVGGRLQLLSSVGDWNLGLLTWQQRVVDLAATDCLRRLRLDPRKELKDAVSLQLACEKALRQLSIKPQADLDFRLQGRAATVTLKRATFGAACSDLLVHLNGMIGQALHDSGIDPTQLSNCLTVGMLTRMPQITEVLHGRIGSQVPIIAVDRPALAAGAASAVMGELPGQTHVFPAPHSCCSHDLGLLIRDGKRMRPRTVPVLTRSTKLPARKTRRLLQPQPGQRPALTLIESAGWQGDAWRSLGNFHLPEHSSETPLEAVLEVDANGLLKVGVHDPNTGHVQRVPPLPQPMIDEADLPTWRAWVDKTMR
;
A
#
# COMPACT_ATOMS: atom_id res chain seq x y z
N MET A 1 68.10 -19.85 -40.76
CA MET A 1 68.45 -18.60 -40.05
C MET A 1 67.41 -17.55 -40.45
N SER A 2 66.70 -16.85 -39.58
CA SER A 2 66.46 -16.96 -38.11
C SER A 2 65.11 -16.25 -37.84
N GLU A 3 64.16 -16.81 -37.07
CA GLU A 3 63.86 -16.46 -35.66
C GLU A 3 63.73 -14.94 -35.37
N LYS A 4 62.74 -14.40 -34.62
CA LYS A 4 61.74 -14.93 -33.63
C LYS A 4 60.66 -13.80 -33.34
N PRO A 5 59.70 -13.84 -32.36
CA PRO A 5 58.49 -14.70 -32.33
C PRO A 5 57.18 -14.12 -31.66
N LYS A 6 56.06 -14.90 -31.67
CA LYS A 6 55.03 -15.13 -30.58
C LYS A 6 54.22 -13.95 -29.93
N SER A 7 53.05 -14.13 -29.29
CA SER A 7 51.92 -15.10 -29.38
C SER A 7 50.69 -14.72 -28.50
N ARG A 8 49.47 -15.15 -28.88
CA ARG A 8 48.18 -15.26 -28.09
C ARG A 8 48.16 -16.59 -27.25
N PRO A 9 47.16 -17.01 -26.39
CA PRO A 9 45.70 -17.18 -26.69
C PRO A 9 44.64 -17.37 -25.52
N LYS A 10 43.44 -17.91 -25.88
CA LYS A 10 42.38 -18.79 -25.26
C LYS A 10 42.57 -19.42 -23.82
N SER A 11 41.59 -20.00 -23.08
CA SER A 11 40.08 -20.19 -23.12
C SER A 11 39.55 -21.04 -21.89
N ASP A 12 38.37 -21.72 -21.72
CA ASP A 12 37.14 -22.12 -22.50
C ASP A 12 35.81 -22.17 -21.64
N VAL A 13 35.15 -23.33 -21.41
CA VAL A 13 33.76 -23.60 -20.86
C VAL A 13 33.71 -25.00 -20.19
N THR A 14 32.87 -25.27 -19.14
CA THR A 14 32.05 -26.52 -18.85
C THR A 14 31.42 -26.56 -17.42
N GLN A 15 30.74 -27.66 -17.01
CA GLN A 15 29.64 -27.72 -16.00
C GLN A 15 29.76 -28.76 -14.82
N ASP A 16 28.74 -28.74 -13.94
CA ASP A 16 28.09 -29.81 -13.10
C ASP A 16 28.76 -30.39 -11.81
N LEU A 17 28.00 -30.45 -10.69
CA LEU A 17 27.56 -31.69 -9.96
C LEU A 17 26.82 -31.45 -8.60
N ASP A 18 26.26 -32.53 -8.02
CA ASP A 18 25.18 -32.59 -7.00
C ASP A 18 25.53 -32.45 -5.48
N ALA A 19 24.50 -32.51 -4.63
CA ALA A 19 24.50 -32.21 -3.18
C ALA A 19 24.35 -33.42 -2.23
N ALA A 20 24.57 -33.20 -0.91
CA ALA A 20 24.29 -34.13 0.20
C ALA A 20 23.99 -33.37 1.53
N SER A 21 23.34 -34.01 2.51
CA SER A 21 22.71 -33.35 3.68
C SER A 21 23.21 -33.83 5.07
N ALA A 22 22.95 -33.04 6.13
CA ALA A 22 23.20 -33.36 7.54
C ALA A 22 22.25 -32.61 8.51
N HIS A 23 22.10 -33.11 9.74
CA HIS A 23 21.17 -32.62 10.78
C HIS A 23 21.68 -31.40 11.58
N ASP A 24 20.75 -30.71 12.27
CA ASP A 24 20.96 -29.42 12.95
C ASP A 24 20.54 -29.46 14.45
N PRO A 25 21.25 -28.84 15.43
CA PRO A 25 21.10 -29.17 16.85
C PRO A 25 20.00 -28.44 17.64
N HIS A 26 19.26 -27.50 17.05
CA HIS A 26 18.41 -26.60 17.84
C HIS A 26 17.02 -27.20 18.13
N GLU A 27 16.82 -27.77 19.31
CA GLU A 27 15.47 -28.19 19.77
C GLU A 27 15.02 -27.46 21.06
N SER A 28 15.94 -26.81 21.78
CA SER A 28 15.86 -26.56 23.22
C SER A 28 15.26 -25.22 23.73
N ASP A 29 14.59 -24.42 22.90
CA ASP A 29 14.07 -23.09 23.33
C ASP A 29 12.59 -23.12 23.81
N PHE A 30 11.86 -24.23 23.59
CA PHE A 30 10.49 -24.46 24.12
C PHE A 30 10.23 -25.94 24.48
N SER A 31 11.09 -26.56 25.29
CA SER A 31 10.75 -27.86 25.89
C SER A 31 9.61 -27.68 26.91
N VAL A 32 8.47 -28.35 26.66
CA VAL A 32 7.31 -28.29 27.55
C VAL A 32 7.64 -29.03 28.85
N ALA A 33 7.91 -28.28 29.92
CA ALA A 33 7.98 -28.83 31.26
C ALA A 33 6.56 -29.19 31.72
N GLU A 34 6.27 -30.49 31.80
CA GLU A 34 4.98 -31.03 32.22
C GLU A 34 4.65 -30.60 33.67
N ASP A 35 3.65 -29.72 33.83
CA ASP A 35 3.02 -29.47 35.13
C ASP A 35 1.50 -29.38 34.93
N ASN A 36 0.85 -30.53 35.14
CA ASN A 36 -0.52 -30.85 34.72
C ASN A 36 -1.59 -30.22 35.62
N GLN A 37 -1.63 -28.88 35.61
CA GLN A 37 -2.88 -28.13 35.68
C GLN A 37 -3.02 -27.28 34.42
N GLU A 38 -3.42 -27.96 33.34
CA GLU A 38 -4.17 -27.33 32.28
C GLU A 38 -5.48 -26.81 32.88
N LEU A 39 -5.75 -25.50 32.73
CA LEU A 39 -7.09 -24.98 32.94
C LEU A 39 -7.99 -25.67 31.90
N PRO A 40 -9.15 -26.25 32.27
CA PRO A 40 -9.99 -26.97 31.32
C PRO A 40 -10.53 -25.98 30.28
N LEU A 41 -9.97 -26.03 29.07
CA LEU A 41 -10.35 -25.14 27.98
C LEU A 41 -11.58 -25.72 27.26
N PRO A 42 -12.59 -24.91 26.90
CA PRO A 42 -12.63 -23.45 27.01
C PRO A 42 -12.93 -22.90 28.42
N ILE A 43 -12.19 -21.86 28.85
CA ILE A 43 -12.40 -21.17 30.15
C ILE A 43 -12.44 -19.64 29.99
N ASP A 44 -13.31 -18.98 30.78
CA ASP A 44 -13.60 -17.55 30.64
C ASP A 44 -12.83 -16.64 31.63
N ILE A 45 -11.82 -15.92 31.14
CA ILE A 45 -11.07 -14.89 31.89
C ILE A 45 -11.37 -13.50 31.31
N GLY A 46 -11.81 -12.56 32.15
CA GLY A 46 -12.42 -11.30 31.68
C GLY A 46 -13.53 -11.57 30.65
N ASP A 47 -13.51 -10.81 29.56
CA ASP A 47 -14.34 -11.00 28.37
C ASP A 47 -13.77 -12.00 27.34
N TYR A 48 -12.70 -12.71 27.69
CA TYR A 48 -11.99 -13.65 26.83
C TYR A 48 -12.29 -15.10 27.21
N THR A 49 -12.45 -15.96 26.21
CA THR A 49 -12.55 -17.42 26.36
C THR A 49 -11.26 -18.04 25.85
N LEU A 50 -10.42 -18.55 26.74
CA LEU A 50 -9.17 -19.22 26.38
C LEU A 50 -9.52 -20.58 25.78
N THR A 51 -8.96 -20.92 24.61
CA THR A 51 -9.29 -22.15 23.86
C THR A 51 -8.09 -23.05 23.59
N ARG A 52 -6.85 -22.54 23.60
CA ARG A 52 -5.62 -23.35 23.51
C ARG A 52 -4.45 -22.67 24.25
N LEU A 53 -3.49 -23.42 24.78
CA LEU A 53 -2.19 -22.85 25.20
C LEU A 53 -1.29 -22.67 23.96
N ILE A 54 -0.64 -21.50 23.82
CA ILE A 54 0.32 -21.22 22.74
C ILE A 54 1.75 -21.46 23.24
N GLY A 55 2.08 -21.01 24.45
CA GLY A 55 3.41 -21.16 25.02
C GLY A 55 3.48 -20.79 26.51
N SER A 56 4.55 -21.23 27.17
CA SER A 56 4.76 -21.01 28.61
C SER A 56 6.24 -20.83 28.93
N GLY A 57 6.58 -19.83 29.75
CA GLY A 57 7.94 -19.56 30.17
C GLY A 57 8.04 -18.70 31.43
N GLY A 58 9.25 -18.24 31.76
CA GLY A 58 9.54 -17.50 33.01
C GLY A 58 8.81 -16.15 33.17
N MET A 59 8.13 -15.67 32.13
CA MET A 59 7.33 -14.44 32.12
C MET A 59 5.82 -14.68 32.23
N GLY A 60 5.35 -15.93 32.15
CA GLY A 60 3.94 -16.31 32.18
C GLY A 60 3.54 -17.37 31.15
N ARG A 61 2.24 -17.57 31.01
CA ARG A 61 1.62 -18.43 29.99
C ARG A 61 0.88 -17.55 28.96
N VAL A 62 0.93 -17.93 27.69
CA VAL A 62 0.25 -17.23 26.59
C VAL A 62 -0.77 -18.18 25.99
N TYR A 63 -2.05 -17.79 26.01
CA TYR A 63 -3.17 -18.59 25.54
C TYR A 63 -3.79 -18.00 24.28
N HIS A 64 -4.20 -18.85 23.36
CA HIS A 64 -5.11 -18.51 22.28
C HIS A 64 -6.50 -18.32 22.89
N ALA A 65 -7.13 -17.17 22.64
CA ALA A 65 -8.39 -16.81 23.27
C ALA A 65 -9.33 -16.06 22.31
N MET A 66 -10.64 -16.21 22.51
CA MET A 66 -11.68 -15.50 21.78
C MET A 66 -12.25 -14.37 22.65
N HIS A 67 -12.14 -13.12 22.21
CA HIS A 67 -12.79 -11.98 22.89
C HIS A 67 -14.30 -12.00 22.59
N ARG A 68 -15.12 -12.49 23.53
CA ARG A 68 -16.55 -12.77 23.30
C ARG A 68 -17.37 -11.57 22.80
N PRO A 69 -17.23 -10.33 23.31
CA PRO A 69 -18.03 -9.19 22.86
C PRO A 69 -17.73 -8.74 21.43
N MET A 70 -16.49 -8.93 20.95
CA MET A 70 -16.07 -8.51 19.61
C MET A 70 -15.94 -9.67 18.61
N GLN A 71 -16.08 -10.93 19.07
CA GLN A 71 -15.81 -12.14 18.28
C GLN A 71 -14.44 -12.09 17.56
N ARG A 72 -13.40 -11.67 18.30
CA ARG A 72 -12.03 -11.52 17.79
C ARG A 72 -11.05 -12.42 18.54
N THR A 73 -10.28 -13.22 17.81
CA THR A 73 -9.14 -13.99 18.31
C THR A 73 -8.03 -13.07 18.83
N VAL A 74 -7.44 -13.42 19.98
CA VAL A 74 -6.34 -12.71 20.64
C VAL A 74 -5.39 -13.70 21.29
N ALA A 75 -4.13 -13.29 21.46
CA ALA A 75 -3.23 -13.93 22.41
C ALA A 75 -3.46 -13.30 23.79
N LEU A 76 -3.70 -14.11 24.81
CA LEU A 76 -3.90 -13.68 26.19
C LEU A 76 -2.71 -14.12 27.03
N LYS A 77 -1.80 -13.18 27.34
CA LYS A 77 -0.66 -13.42 28.22
C LYS A 77 -1.06 -13.21 29.67
N THR A 78 -0.99 -14.26 30.47
CA THR A 78 -1.40 -14.30 31.88
C THR A 78 -0.18 -14.30 32.79
N LEU A 79 -0.19 -13.46 33.83
CA LEU A 79 0.86 -13.44 34.86
C LEU A 79 0.81 -14.76 35.65
N PRO A 80 1.94 -15.45 35.90
CA PRO A 80 1.91 -16.79 36.52
C PRO A 80 1.61 -16.70 38.03
N PRO A 81 0.88 -17.67 38.63
CA PRO A 81 0.41 -17.59 40.02
C PRO A 81 1.46 -17.24 41.06
N SER A 82 2.68 -17.76 40.93
CA SER A 82 3.82 -17.49 41.82
C SER A 82 4.30 -16.03 41.82
N ARG A 83 3.91 -15.21 40.83
CA ARG A 83 4.18 -13.77 40.78
C ARG A 83 2.98 -12.90 41.18
N MET A 84 1.77 -13.43 41.19
CA MET A 84 0.55 -12.63 41.44
C MET A 84 0.45 -12.13 42.89
N GLN A 85 1.06 -12.84 43.83
CA GLN A 85 1.17 -12.40 45.24
C GLN A 85 2.26 -11.33 45.48
N ASN A 86 3.03 -10.94 44.46
CA ASN A 86 4.07 -9.92 44.57
C ASN A 86 3.63 -8.62 43.90
N GLN A 87 3.17 -7.66 44.70
CA GLN A 87 2.69 -6.34 44.24
C GLN A 87 3.66 -5.64 43.26
N LYS A 88 4.98 -5.71 43.49
CA LYS A 88 5.98 -5.11 42.59
C LYS A 88 6.07 -5.79 41.23
N ALA A 89 5.70 -7.07 41.12
CA ALA A 89 5.63 -7.76 39.84
C ALA A 89 4.37 -7.35 39.06
N VAL A 90 3.24 -7.17 39.73
CA VAL A 90 1.98 -6.68 39.14
C VAL A 90 2.13 -5.22 38.65
N GLU A 91 2.81 -4.37 39.41
CA GLU A 91 3.08 -2.97 39.04
C GLU A 91 4.03 -2.83 37.84
N ARG A 92 5.03 -3.73 37.72
CA ARG A 92 5.90 -3.84 36.53
C ARG A 92 5.10 -4.29 35.31
N PHE A 93 4.33 -5.38 35.45
CA PHE A 93 3.45 -5.90 34.39
C PHE A 93 2.53 -4.82 33.82
N TYR A 94 1.83 -4.06 34.65
CA TYR A 94 0.99 -2.96 34.16
C TYR A 94 1.77 -1.77 33.59
N THR A 95 3.06 -1.61 33.92
CA THR A 95 3.92 -0.59 33.31
C THR A 95 4.41 -1.01 31.92
N GLU A 96 4.76 -2.28 31.75
CA GLU A 96 5.10 -2.92 30.47
C GLU A 96 3.87 -2.93 29.53
N VAL A 97 2.68 -3.27 30.04
CA VAL A 97 1.38 -3.11 29.36
C VAL A 97 1.18 -1.67 28.85
N ARG A 98 1.39 -0.66 29.70
CA ARG A 98 1.25 0.76 29.33
C ARG A 98 2.29 1.24 28.32
N ALA A 99 3.44 0.56 28.24
CA ALA A 99 4.46 0.81 27.23
C ALA A 99 4.06 0.19 25.88
N ALA A 100 3.66 -1.09 25.88
CA ALA A 100 3.17 -1.80 24.69
C ALA A 100 1.91 -1.16 24.09
N ALA A 101 0.95 -0.74 24.92
CA ALA A 101 -0.29 -0.07 24.46
C ALA A 101 -0.08 1.34 23.86
N ARG A 102 1.16 1.86 23.85
CA ARG A 102 1.54 3.09 23.11
C ARG A 102 2.15 2.78 21.74
N LEU A 103 2.36 1.51 21.40
CA LEU A 103 3.00 1.05 20.17
C LEU A 103 1.96 0.37 19.28
N MET A 104 1.67 1.00 18.15
CA MET A 104 0.86 0.44 17.08
C MET A 104 1.69 0.51 15.80
N HIS A 105 2.15 -0.64 15.32
CA HIS A 105 3.06 -0.74 14.19
C HIS A 105 2.95 -2.16 13.58
N PRO A 106 2.92 -2.34 12.25
CA PRO A 106 2.75 -3.66 11.63
C PRO A 106 3.76 -4.71 12.11
N ASN A 107 5.01 -4.32 12.37
CA ASN A 107 6.06 -5.23 12.85
C ASN A 107 6.17 -5.38 14.39
N ILE A 108 5.19 -4.92 15.16
CA ILE A 108 5.11 -5.16 16.61
C ILE A 108 3.79 -5.89 16.91
N VAL A 109 3.79 -6.76 17.91
CA VAL A 109 2.55 -7.33 18.48
C VAL A 109 1.72 -6.22 19.14
N THR A 110 0.55 -5.96 18.59
CA THR A 110 -0.34 -4.90 19.08
C THR A 110 -0.97 -5.30 20.41
N ALA A 111 -0.76 -4.53 21.48
CA ALA A 111 -1.50 -4.68 22.72
C ALA A 111 -2.92 -4.09 22.56
N PHE A 112 -3.96 -4.86 22.91
CA PHE A 112 -5.36 -4.47 22.73
C PHE A 112 -6.04 -4.03 24.02
N ASP A 113 -5.82 -4.74 25.12
CA ASP A 113 -6.45 -4.52 26.42
C ASP A 113 -5.64 -5.22 27.53
N ALA A 114 -5.78 -4.79 28.77
CA ALA A 114 -5.21 -5.50 29.92
C ALA A 114 -6.04 -5.28 31.18
N GLY A 115 -6.38 -6.37 31.86
CA GLY A 115 -7.26 -6.37 33.01
C GLY A 115 -6.92 -7.46 34.00
N HIS A 116 -7.89 -7.79 34.85
CA HIS A 116 -7.82 -8.94 35.75
C HIS A 116 -9.23 -9.47 36.01
N LYS A 117 -9.34 -10.75 36.40
CA LYS A 117 -10.61 -11.35 36.88
C LYS A 117 -10.29 -12.21 38.10
N GLY A 118 -10.80 -11.80 39.26
CA GLY A 118 -10.21 -12.21 40.53
C GLY A 118 -8.74 -11.77 40.57
N ASP A 119 -7.87 -12.65 41.07
CA ASP A 119 -6.43 -12.39 41.17
C ASP A 119 -5.67 -12.57 39.83
N GLN A 120 -6.32 -13.14 38.79
CA GLN A 120 -5.65 -13.46 37.53
C GLN A 120 -5.52 -12.23 36.63
N HIS A 121 -4.33 -11.62 36.63
CA HIS A 121 -3.93 -10.54 35.73
C HIS A 121 -3.63 -11.06 34.31
N TYR A 122 -4.02 -10.28 33.29
CA TYR A 122 -3.82 -10.61 31.89
C TYR A 122 -3.55 -9.39 30.99
N LEU A 123 -2.91 -9.64 29.85
CA LEU A 123 -2.73 -8.73 28.72
C LEU A 123 -3.26 -9.43 27.46
N ALA A 124 -4.29 -8.86 26.84
CA ALA A 124 -4.80 -9.26 25.54
C ALA A 124 -4.04 -8.52 24.44
N MET A 125 -3.45 -9.28 23.52
CA MET A 125 -2.64 -8.79 22.42
C MET A 125 -3.03 -9.48 21.11
N GLU A 126 -2.51 -8.98 20.01
CA GLU A 126 -2.57 -9.60 18.69
C GLU A 126 -2.10 -11.06 18.75
N TYR A 127 -2.98 -12.00 18.35
CA TYR A 127 -2.55 -13.37 18.09
C TYR A 127 -1.80 -13.38 16.77
N VAL A 128 -0.51 -13.71 16.83
CA VAL A 128 0.32 -13.86 15.64
C VAL A 128 0.19 -15.31 15.17
N GLU A 129 -0.52 -15.50 14.08
CA GLU A 129 -0.45 -16.74 13.29
C GLU A 129 0.82 -16.69 12.47
N GLY A 130 1.71 -17.69 12.63
CA GLY A 130 3.05 -17.65 12.08
C GLY A 130 4.02 -18.62 12.76
N ALA A 131 5.28 -18.60 12.32
CA ALA A 131 6.38 -19.39 12.88
C ALA A 131 7.53 -18.50 13.35
N THR A 132 8.23 -18.89 14.42
CA THR A 132 9.41 -18.13 14.87
C THR A 132 10.58 -18.30 13.91
N LEU A 133 11.45 -17.30 13.79
CA LEU A 133 12.58 -17.39 12.87
C LEU A 133 13.56 -18.52 13.25
N THR A 134 13.63 -18.89 14.54
CA THR A 134 14.37 -20.10 14.96
C THR A 134 13.80 -21.39 14.37
N GLN A 135 12.47 -21.51 14.27
CA GLN A 135 11.83 -22.69 13.65
C GLN A 135 12.09 -22.72 12.14
N ILE A 136 11.94 -21.58 11.46
CA ILE A 136 12.15 -21.49 10.02
C ILE A 136 13.59 -21.88 9.65
N VAL A 137 14.60 -21.46 10.43
CA VAL A 137 16.01 -21.88 10.22
C VAL A 137 16.24 -23.36 10.55
N ARG A 138 15.63 -23.91 11.61
CA ARG A 138 15.74 -25.34 11.94
C ARG A 138 15.19 -26.24 10.82
N GLU A 139 14.09 -25.82 10.21
CA GLU A 139 13.34 -26.60 9.23
C GLU A 139 13.88 -26.39 7.80
N SER A 140 14.38 -25.20 7.49
CA SER A 140 14.84 -24.81 6.13
C SER A 140 16.37 -24.72 5.99
N GLY A 141 17.12 -24.81 7.10
CA GLY A 141 18.55 -24.49 7.15
C GLY A 141 18.83 -22.97 7.15
N PRO A 142 20.09 -22.57 6.90
CA PRO A 142 20.47 -21.17 6.74
C PRO A 142 19.68 -20.55 5.58
N LEU A 143 18.93 -19.48 5.86
CA LEU A 143 17.96 -18.95 4.91
C LEU A 143 18.67 -18.47 3.65
N GLU A 144 17.99 -18.59 2.51
CA GLU A 144 18.41 -17.84 1.33
C GLU A 144 18.45 -16.37 1.73
N LEU A 145 19.54 -15.71 1.36
CA LEU A 145 19.93 -14.46 1.95
C LEU A 145 18.85 -13.39 1.75
N SER A 146 18.10 -13.45 0.62
CA SER A 146 17.01 -12.51 0.39
C SER A 146 15.88 -12.57 1.41
N LEU A 147 15.65 -13.74 1.98
CA LEU A 147 14.71 -13.92 3.08
C LEU A 147 15.39 -13.67 4.42
N ALA A 148 16.65 -14.11 4.60
CA ALA A 148 17.40 -14.02 5.85
C ALA A 148 17.34 -12.63 6.48
N VAL A 149 17.51 -11.59 5.67
CA VAL A 149 17.52 -10.21 6.18
C VAL A 149 16.16 -9.53 6.11
N ASP A 150 15.24 -9.98 5.25
CA ASP A 150 13.87 -9.42 5.15
C ASP A 150 13.23 -9.34 6.51
N LEU A 151 13.37 -10.46 7.20
CA LEU A 151 12.90 -10.72 8.54
C LEU A 151 13.58 -9.81 9.57
N ILE A 152 14.85 -9.45 9.34
CA ILE A 152 15.68 -8.59 10.20
C ILE A 152 15.37 -7.10 10.00
N ARG A 153 15.19 -6.64 8.76
CA ARG A 153 14.88 -5.25 8.43
C ARG A 153 13.43 -4.91 8.84
N GLN A 154 12.52 -5.88 8.69
CA GLN A 154 11.18 -5.83 9.28
C GLN A 154 11.21 -5.78 10.82
N ALA A 155 12.00 -6.64 11.47
CA ALA A 155 12.19 -6.60 12.93
C ALA A 155 12.81 -5.28 13.41
N ALA A 156 13.82 -4.76 12.69
CA ALA A 156 14.43 -3.45 12.95
C ALA A 156 13.38 -2.32 12.87
N THR A 157 12.51 -2.35 11.86
CA THR A 157 11.44 -1.36 11.69
C THR A 157 10.47 -1.37 12.89
N GLY A 158 10.09 -2.54 13.39
CA GLY A 158 9.30 -2.68 14.62
C GLY A 158 10.02 -2.15 15.85
N LEU A 159 11.21 -2.67 16.14
CA LEU A 159 12.02 -2.25 17.30
C LEU A 159 12.34 -0.74 17.27
N GLN A 160 12.55 -0.15 16.09
CA GLN A 160 12.80 1.28 15.96
C GLN A 160 11.54 2.15 16.22
N HIS A 161 10.34 1.63 15.94
CA HIS A 161 9.12 2.29 16.40
C HIS A 161 9.04 2.31 17.93
N ALA A 162 9.42 1.21 18.60
CA ALA A 162 9.56 1.17 20.06
C ALA A 162 10.63 2.16 20.58
N HIS A 163 11.80 2.24 19.94
CA HIS A 163 12.88 3.18 20.29
C HIS A 163 12.42 4.65 20.22
N ARG A 164 11.58 5.00 19.24
CA ARG A 164 11.00 6.36 19.11
C ARG A 164 10.04 6.73 20.23
N ALA A 165 9.42 5.75 20.89
CA ALA A 165 8.60 5.94 22.09
C ALA A 165 9.41 5.89 23.41
N GLY A 166 10.74 5.71 23.34
CA GLY A 166 11.62 5.59 24.50
C GLY A 166 11.68 4.19 25.13
N ILE A 167 11.29 3.15 24.39
CA ILE A 167 11.26 1.75 24.83
C ILE A 167 12.43 1.00 24.19
N VAL A 168 13.12 0.14 24.96
CA VAL A 168 14.25 -0.72 24.52
C VAL A 168 13.92 -2.16 24.93
N HIS A 169 14.12 -3.12 24.02
CA HIS A 169 13.57 -4.48 24.12
C HIS A 169 14.44 -5.42 24.98
N ARG A 170 15.76 -5.40 24.81
CA ARG A 170 16.79 -6.14 25.56
C ARG A 170 16.80 -7.68 25.42
N ASP A 171 15.83 -8.28 24.74
CA ASP A 171 15.78 -9.73 24.45
C ASP A 171 15.44 -9.99 22.97
N VAL A 172 16.16 -9.35 22.04
CA VAL A 172 15.98 -9.58 20.60
C VAL A 172 16.74 -10.83 20.18
N LYS A 173 16.00 -11.88 19.82
CA LYS A 173 16.51 -13.19 19.40
C LYS A 173 15.57 -13.83 18.36
N PRO A 174 15.99 -14.85 17.58
CA PRO A 174 15.17 -15.42 16.51
C PRO A 174 13.84 -16.03 16.98
N SER A 175 13.70 -16.39 18.26
CA SER A 175 12.47 -16.93 18.86
C SER A 175 11.49 -15.87 19.35
N ASN A 176 11.94 -14.62 19.52
CA ASN A 176 11.07 -13.47 19.83
C ASN A 176 10.70 -12.68 18.55
N LEU A 177 11.03 -13.23 17.38
CA LEU A 177 10.65 -12.72 16.06
C LEU A 177 9.82 -13.81 15.37
N MET A 178 8.61 -13.47 14.91
CA MET A 178 7.67 -14.43 14.31
C MET A 178 7.19 -13.92 12.95
N LEU A 179 7.36 -14.73 11.91
CA LEU A 179 6.91 -14.43 10.55
C LEU A 179 5.46 -14.90 10.36
N THR A 180 4.57 -14.00 9.92
CA THR A 180 3.19 -14.33 9.55
C THR A 180 3.10 -14.92 8.12
N PRO A 181 2.00 -15.62 7.78
CA PRO A 181 1.69 -16.04 6.41
C PRO A 181 1.67 -14.89 5.37
N ASP A 182 1.41 -13.65 5.79
CA ASP A 182 1.46 -12.45 4.94
C ASP A 182 2.89 -11.88 4.75
N GLU A 183 3.91 -12.66 5.12
CA GLU A 183 5.35 -12.33 5.06
C GLU A 183 5.75 -11.15 5.97
N VAL A 184 4.99 -10.91 7.05
CA VAL A 184 5.27 -9.82 8.02
C VAL A 184 5.94 -10.36 9.29
N VAL A 185 7.12 -9.86 9.65
CA VAL A 185 7.72 -10.17 10.97
C VAL A 185 7.11 -9.33 12.08
N LYS A 186 6.64 -10.02 13.11
CA LYS A 186 6.17 -9.49 14.38
C LYS A 186 7.25 -9.66 15.45
N VAL A 187 7.63 -8.54 16.07
CA VAL A 187 8.46 -8.51 17.29
C VAL A 187 7.57 -8.83 18.49
N LEU A 188 7.88 -9.93 19.19
CA LEU A 188 7.17 -10.43 20.37
C LEU A 188 7.81 -9.89 21.67
N ASP A 189 7.08 -9.91 22.79
CA ASP A 189 7.60 -9.81 24.17
C ASP A 189 8.56 -8.64 24.50
N LEU A 190 8.20 -7.44 24.03
CA LEU A 190 8.85 -6.16 24.36
C LEU A 190 9.22 -6.00 25.85
N GLY A 191 10.52 -6.02 26.16
CA GLY A 191 11.07 -5.46 27.41
C GLY A 191 10.85 -6.29 28.69
N LEU A 192 10.33 -7.52 28.61
CA LEU A 192 9.94 -8.32 29.78
C LEU A 192 11.12 -8.94 30.58
N ALA A 193 12.36 -8.66 30.20
CA ALA A 193 13.57 -9.08 30.91
C ALA A 193 14.70 -8.03 30.84
N THR A 194 15.50 -7.79 31.87
CA THR A 194 15.30 -7.97 33.32
C THR A 194 16.18 -6.93 34.05
N ILE A 195 15.63 -6.22 35.04
CA ILE A 195 16.46 -5.73 36.17
C ILE A 195 16.18 -6.64 37.36
N GLY A 196 17.27 -7.12 37.97
CA GLY A 196 17.40 -8.42 38.62
C GLY A 196 16.41 -8.78 39.72
N SER A 197 16.38 -10.08 40.02
CA SER A 197 15.66 -10.65 41.16
C SER A 197 16.36 -10.32 42.48
N GLU A 198 16.18 -9.09 42.98
CA GLU A 198 16.56 -8.72 44.35
C GLU A 198 15.58 -9.28 45.40
N THR A 199 15.70 -10.59 45.61
CA THR A 199 15.54 -11.20 46.94
C THR A 199 16.85 -11.93 47.22
N GLY A 200 17.76 -11.25 47.91
CA GLY A 200 19.17 -11.64 47.99
C GLY A 200 19.48 -12.75 49.00
N THR A 201 20.79 -12.93 49.23
CA THR A 201 21.37 -13.84 50.24
C THR A 201 21.10 -15.34 50.03
N HIS A 202 21.97 -16.02 49.27
CA HIS A 202 23.12 -16.72 49.87
C HIS A 202 24.13 -17.19 48.81
N GLY A 203 25.36 -17.47 49.22
CA GLY A 203 26.50 -17.60 48.32
C GLY A 203 26.54 -18.89 47.50
N ARG A 204 26.07 -18.84 46.25
CA ARG A 204 26.59 -19.63 45.11
C ARG A 204 26.25 -18.90 43.80
N ARG A 205 27.19 -18.93 42.85
CA ARG A 205 27.17 -18.18 41.56
C ARG A 205 25.74 -18.02 41.00
N GLY A 206 25.24 -16.79 40.97
CA GLY A 206 23.90 -16.47 40.48
C GLY A 206 23.71 -17.04 39.08
N ARG A 207 22.79 -17.99 38.95
CA ARG A 207 22.65 -18.83 37.76
C ARG A 207 22.09 -17.99 36.61
N LEU A 208 22.93 -17.63 35.64
CA LEU A 208 22.45 -17.10 34.36
C LEU A 208 21.49 -18.11 33.74
N VAL A 209 20.25 -17.68 33.49
CA VAL A 209 19.23 -18.42 32.76
C VAL A 209 18.59 -17.43 31.79
N GLY A 210 18.97 -17.51 30.52
CA GLY A 210 18.60 -16.58 29.46
C GLY A 210 19.51 -16.79 28.24
N THR A 211 19.05 -16.36 27.06
CA THR A 211 19.69 -16.70 25.78
C THR A 211 20.92 -15.80 25.51
N ILE A 212 22.03 -16.11 26.20
CA ILE A 212 23.30 -15.37 26.17
C ILE A 212 23.90 -15.18 24.76
N GLU A 213 23.58 -16.09 23.84
CA GLU A 213 24.10 -16.21 22.47
C GLU A 213 23.78 -15.03 21.54
N TYR A 214 22.91 -14.14 22.00
CA TYR A 214 22.49 -12.92 21.32
C TYR A 214 22.74 -11.66 22.17
N MET A 215 23.29 -11.76 23.39
CA MET A 215 23.29 -10.63 24.32
C MET A 215 24.42 -9.63 24.03
N ALA A 216 24.09 -8.33 24.09
CA ALA A 216 25.05 -7.25 23.90
C ALA A 216 26.12 -7.19 25.02
N PRO A 217 27.40 -6.88 24.73
CA PRO A 217 28.50 -6.95 25.69
C PRO A 217 28.25 -6.12 26.96
N GLU A 218 27.87 -4.86 26.80
CA GLU A 218 27.58 -3.96 27.91
C GLU A 218 26.33 -4.37 28.71
N GLN A 219 25.39 -5.13 28.13
CA GLN A 219 24.24 -5.67 28.85
C GLN A 219 24.63 -6.88 29.73
N ILE A 220 25.71 -7.59 29.38
CA ILE A 220 26.32 -8.63 30.21
C ILE A 220 27.08 -8.01 31.39
N GLU A 221 27.65 -6.81 31.23
CA GLU A 221 28.43 -6.11 32.26
C GLU A 221 27.57 -5.23 33.21
N ASP A 222 26.62 -4.46 32.68
CA ASP A 222 25.68 -3.64 33.46
C ASP A 222 24.30 -3.54 32.78
N ALA A 223 23.37 -4.40 33.21
CA ALA A 223 21.98 -4.39 32.74
C ALA A 223 21.12 -3.23 33.31
N SER A 224 21.65 -2.38 34.19
CA SER A 224 20.87 -1.34 34.88
C SER A 224 20.61 -0.09 34.03
N ASN A 225 21.51 0.26 33.11
CA ASN A 225 21.42 1.46 32.27
C ASN A 225 21.13 1.11 30.80
N PRO A 226 19.87 1.16 30.33
CA PRO A 226 19.51 0.69 28.99
C PRO A 226 19.96 1.63 27.88
N ASP A 227 20.69 1.09 26.91
CA ASP A 227 20.99 1.76 25.64
C ASP A 227 20.24 1.07 24.51
N ARG A 228 19.57 1.83 23.65
CA ARG A 228 18.87 1.29 22.47
C ARG A 228 19.79 0.50 21.52
N ARG A 229 21.11 0.68 21.64
CA ARG A 229 22.16 -0.06 20.92
C ARG A 229 22.41 -1.47 21.46
N ASN A 230 21.81 -1.86 22.59
CA ASN A 230 21.74 -3.26 23.04
C ASN A 230 20.98 -4.09 21.98
N ASP A 231 19.73 -3.68 21.67
CA ASP A 231 18.84 -4.36 20.71
C ASP A 231 19.47 -4.56 19.33
N ILE A 232 20.32 -3.62 18.90
CA ILE A 232 21.02 -3.67 17.62
C ILE A 232 22.01 -4.84 17.55
N TYR A 233 22.82 -5.00 18.59
CA TYR A 233 23.78 -6.10 18.66
C TYR A 233 23.04 -7.44 18.66
N SER A 234 21.97 -7.53 19.44
CA SER A 234 21.17 -8.75 19.56
C SER A 234 20.43 -9.10 18.26
N LEU A 235 19.94 -8.10 17.53
CA LEU A 235 19.42 -8.28 16.17
C LEU A 235 20.53 -8.65 15.17
N GLY A 236 21.76 -8.17 15.35
CA GLY A 236 22.92 -8.58 14.54
C GLY A 236 23.31 -10.04 14.78
N ALA A 237 23.26 -10.50 16.02
CA ALA A 237 23.53 -11.89 16.37
C ALA A 237 22.40 -12.82 15.85
N THR A 238 21.16 -12.35 15.95
CA THR A 238 19.99 -12.98 15.31
C THR A 238 20.23 -13.12 13.82
N PHE A 239 20.71 -12.07 13.17
CA PHE A 239 20.90 -12.04 11.74
C PHE A 239 22.03 -12.98 11.27
N PHE A 240 23.18 -13.00 11.96
CA PHE A 240 24.25 -13.98 11.68
C PHE A 240 23.73 -15.42 11.76
N PHE A 241 22.85 -15.71 12.73
CA PHE A 241 22.19 -17.00 12.85
C PHE A 241 21.28 -17.33 11.65
N LEU A 242 20.46 -16.39 11.16
CA LEU A 242 19.61 -16.62 9.98
C LEU A 242 20.44 -16.90 8.71
N LEU A 243 21.59 -16.23 8.55
CA LEU A 243 22.50 -16.36 7.40
C LEU A 243 23.30 -17.67 7.38
N THR A 244 23.61 -18.24 8.55
CA THR A 244 24.61 -19.32 8.69
C THR A 244 24.07 -20.58 9.38
N GLY A 245 22.87 -20.54 9.95
CA GLY A 245 22.31 -21.58 10.82
C GLY A 245 23.08 -21.74 12.14
N ARG A 246 23.96 -20.81 12.50
CA ARG A 246 24.91 -20.96 13.62
C ARG A 246 24.95 -19.70 14.47
N THR A 247 25.07 -19.86 15.78
CA THR A 247 25.36 -18.74 16.68
C THR A 247 26.79 -18.25 16.48
N LEU A 248 27.04 -16.97 16.75
CA LEU A 248 28.35 -16.32 16.55
C LEU A 248 29.50 -17.04 17.27
N TYR A 249 29.21 -17.58 18.46
CA TYR A 249 30.18 -18.22 19.33
C TYR A 249 29.59 -19.50 19.92
N GLN A 250 30.34 -20.59 19.80
CA GLN A 250 30.01 -21.88 20.40
C GLN A 250 30.80 -22.06 21.69
N GLY A 251 30.19 -22.71 22.70
CA GLY A 251 30.79 -22.94 24.02
C GLY A 251 29.72 -22.93 25.11
N GLY A 252 30.15 -23.04 26.38
CA GLY A 252 29.26 -22.85 27.52
C GLY A 252 28.91 -21.37 27.75
N ILE A 253 27.86 -21.12 28.53
CA ILE A 253 27.33 -19.76 28.80
C ILE A 253 28.41 -18.74 29.21
N LEU A 254 29.39 -19.14 30.02
CA LEU A 254 30.48 -18.26 30.48
C LEU A 254 31.56 -18.02 29.41
N GLU A 255 31.69 -18.92 28.45
CA GLU A 255 32.61 -18.81 27.31
C GLU A 255 31.98 -17.94 26.24
N GLN A 256 30.71 -18.17 25.89
CA GLN A 256 29.91 -17.29 25.02
C GLN A 256 29.85 -15.85 25.59
N ALA A 257 29.57 -15.68 26.89
CA ALA A 257 29.54 -14.35 27.51
C ALA A 257 30.88 -13.58 27.37
N ARG A 258 32.01 -14.28 27.45
CA ARG A 258 33.34 -13.71 27.19
C ARG A 258 33.54 -13.43 25.71
N ALA A 259 33.21 -14.38 24.84
CA ALA A 259 33.39 -14.25 23.40
C ALA A 259 32.55 -13.11 22.79
N HIS A 260 31.32 -12.91 23.29
CA HIS A 260 30.50 -11.77 22.91
C HIS A 260 31.18 -10.43 23.21
N ARG A 261 31.94 -10.30 24.30
CA ARG A 261 32.72 -9.09 24.63
C ARG A 261 34.10 -9.02 23.94
N ASP A 262 34.91 -10.06 24.09
CA ASP A 262 36.37 -10.02 23.90
C ASP A 262 36.87 -10.63 22.58
N GLU A 263 36.19 -11.66 22.04
CA GLU A 263 36.67 -12.41 20.87
C GLU A 263 36.27 -11.72 19.54
N PRO A 264 37.07 -11.84 18.46
CA PRO A 264 36.74 -11.25 17.16
C PRO A 264 35.47 -11.87 16.54
N LEU A 265 34.86 -11.18 15.57
CA LEU A 265 33.71 -11.72 14.85
C LEU A 265 34.15 -12.78 13.82
N PRO A 266 33.44 -13.91 13.70
CA PRO A 266 33.69 -14.90 12.64
C PRO A 266 33.70 -14.26 11.25
N ASP A 267 34.44 -14.88 10.32
CA ASP A 267 34.48 -14.40 8.94
C ASP A 267 33.27 -14.91 8.14
N LEU A 268 32.40 -14.00 7.69
CA LEU A 268 31.15 -14.37 7.04
C LEU A 268 31.39 -14.94 5.63
N PHE A 269 32.33 -14.38 4.88
CA PHE A 269 32.68 -14.85 3.53
C PHE A 269 33.11 -16.32 3.51
N ALA A 270 33.89 -16.75 4.51
CA ALA A 270 34.33 -18.13 4.67
C ALA A 270 33.19 -19.11 5.03
N LEU A 271 32.04 -18.60 5.50
CA LEU A 271 30.87 -19.39 5.87
C LEU A 271 29.75 -19.33 4.82
N ARG A 272 29.68 -18.25 4.03
CA ARG A 272 28.59 -17.96 3.11
C ARG A 272 29.12 -17.16 1.89
N PRO A 273 29.74 -17.79 0.89
CA PRO A 273 30.53 -17.10 -0.15
C PRO A 273 29.71 -16.29 -1.19
N ASP A 274 28.42 -16.54 -1.26
CA ASP A 274 27.43 -15.75 -1.99
C ASP A 274 27.09 -14.42 -1.28
N VAL A 275 27.53 -14.26 -0.03
CA VAL A 275 27.60 -12.94 0.62
C VAL A 275 28.84 -12.19 0.14
N ASP A 276 28.63 -11.05 -0.51
CA ASP A 276 29.67 -10.08 -0.86
C ASP A 276 29.68 -8.84 0.07
N VAL A 277 30.73 -8.04 -0.01
CA VAL A 277 31.34 -7.13 0.99
C VAL A 277 30.48 -5.99 1.56
N ARG A 278 29.18 -5.98 1.29
CA ARG A 278 28.23 -5.10 1.98
C ARG A 278 27.79 -5.72 3.32
N LEU A 279 27.36 -6.99 3.33
CA LEU A 279 26.72 -7.60 4.50
C LEU A 279 27.67 -7.77 5.64
N ASP A 280 28.83 -8.30 5.30
CA ASP A 280 29.90 -8.53 6.24
C ASP A 280 30.19 -7.25 7.04
N GLN A 281 30.12 -6.08 6.39
CA GLN A 281 30.26 -4.79 7.08
C GLN A 281 29.01 -4.37 7.85
N VAL A 282 27.80 -4.57 7.32
CA VAL A 282 26.57 -4.27 8.07
C VAL A 282 26.51 -5.07 9.36
N LEU A 283 26.66 -6.38 9.22
CA LEU A 283 26.59 -7.37 10.29
C LEU A 283 27.70 -7.11 11.32
N ARG A 284 28.93 -6.82 10.88
CA ARG A 284 30.03 -6.44 11.79
C ARG A 284 29.79 -5.11 12.51
N ARG A 285 29.10 -4.13 11.92
CA ARG A 285 28.82 -2.83 12.58
C ARG A 285 27.51 -2.84 13.41
N MET A 286 26.59 -3.78 13.16
CA MET A 286 25.58 -4.20 14.17
C MET A 286 26.28 -4.84 15.39
N LEU A 287 27.27 -5.70 15.15
CA LEU A 287 27.94 -6.52 16.16
C LEU A 287 29.23 -5.91 16.73
N ALA A 288 29.52 -4.64 16.44
CA ALA A 288 30.73 -4.00 16.91
C ALA A 288 30.74 -3.96 18.45
N LYS A 289 31.81 -4.48 19.05
CA LYS A 289 31.89 -4.71 20.51
C LYS A 289 31.64 -3.45 21.32
N ARG A 290 32.20 -2.31 20.89
CA ARG A 290 32.02 -1.01 21.53
C ARG A 290 30.80 -0.27 20.97
N LEU A 291 30.04 0.38 21.86
CA LEU A 291 28.87 1.20 21.53
C LEU A 291 29.11 2.35 20.53
N ASP A 292 30.34 2.86 20.41
CA ASP A 292 30.72 3.99 19.54
C ASP A 292 31.16 3.56 18.13
N GLY A 293 31.73 2.37 18.00
CA GLY A 293 31.91 1.68 16.72
C GLY A 293 30.65 0.95 16.24
N ARG A 294 29.63 0.83 17.12
CA ARG A 294 28.34 0.21 16.81
C ARG A 294 27.34 1.25 16.32
N TYR A 295 26.42 0.75 15.53
CA TYR A 295 25.29 1.51 15.02
C TYR A 295 24.50 2.28 16.09
N SER A 296 23.97 3.46 15.73
CA SER A 296 23.52 4.47 16.70
C SER A 296 22.00 4.48 16.98
N SER A 297 21.19 3.81 16.16
CA SER A 297 19.79 3.41 16.46
C SER A 297 19.28 2.44 15.40
N LEU A 298 18.18 1.74 15.61
CA LEU A 298 17.51 0.97 14.53
C LEU A 298 16.81 1.84 13.46
N ALA A 299 16.88 3.18 13.51
CA ALA A 299 16.55 4.14 12.44
C ALA A 299 17.82 4.63 11.72
N GLU A 300 18.93 3.97 12.01
CA GLU A 300 20.19 4.07 11.31
C GLU A 300 20.58 2.66 10.92
N VAL A 301 20.40 1.62 11.77
CA VAL A 301 20.01 0.25 11.32
C VAL A 301 18.61 0.25 10.68
N LEU A 302 18.15 1.44 10.29
CA LEU A 302 17.61 1.68 8.99
C LEU A 302 18.44 2.82 8.23
N GLU A 303 19.45 2.58 7.30
CA GLU A 303 20.22 3.39 6.25
C GLU A 303 21.34 2.86 5.12
N ASP A 304 21.81 1.65 4.56
CA ASP A 304 21.95 0.13 4.80
C ASP A 304 21.23 -0.88 3.87
N LEU A 305 21.38 -2.23 4.09
CA LEU A 305 20.58 -3.47 3.74
C LEU A 305 19.21 -3.34 3.03
N ASP A 306 18.52 -2.22 3.17
CA ASP A 306 17.42 -1.80 2.31
C ASP A 306 18.03 -1.45 0.97
N GLU A 307 18.83 -0.38 0.96
CA GLU A 307 19.73 -0.17 -0.12
C GLU A 307 20.64 -1.42 -0.18
N TRP A 308 20.58 -2.23 -1.24
CA TRP A 308 21.46 -3.36 -1.59
C TRP A 308 21.18 -3.71 -3.11
N SER A 309 22.13 -4.20 -3.95
CA SER A 309 21.99 -4.99 -5.23
C SER A 309 20.79 -4.86 -6.19
N ALA A 310 20.03 -3.77 -6.18
CA ALA A 310 19.01 -3.36 -7.13
C ALA A 310 19.69 -3.00 -8.46
N GLY A 311 20.13 -4.07 -9.10
CA GLY A 311 21.27 -4.07 -10.01
C GLY A 311 21.51 -5.42 -10.70
N ALA A 312 20.47 -6.24 -10.85
CA ALA A 312 20.44 -7.36 -11.80
C ALA A 312 19.32 -7.14 -12.83
N THR A 313 19.50 -7.61 -14.08
CA THR A 313 18.62 -7.25 -15.21
C THR A 313 18.03 -8.48 -15.89
N LEU A 314 16.73 -8.40 -16.23
CA LEU A 314 15.95 -9.22 -17.17
C LEU A 314 16.63 -10.46 -17.80
N SER A 315 16.24 -11.65 -17.31
CA SER A 315 15.96 -12.83 -18.14
C SER A 315 15.03 -13.80 -17.38
N ASP A 316 14.41 -14.72 -18.13
CA ASP A 316 13.88 -16.03 -17.71
C ASP A 316 12.98 -16.11 -16.44
N TRP A 317 11.68 -15.85 -16.62
CA TRP A 317 10.62 -16.22 -15.66
C TRP A 317 9.48 -17.04 -16.31
N THR A 318 9.69 -17.56 -17.52
CA THR A 318 8.66 -18.28 -18.31
C THR A 318 8.33 -19.69 -17.80
N ASP A 319 8.91 -20.14 -16.67
CA ASP A 319 8.69 -21.48 -16.14
C ASP A 319 8.54 -21.52 -14.60
N THR A 320 7.50 -20.88 -14.08
CA THR A 320 6.95 -21.20 -12.73
C THR A 320 5.42 -21.03 -12.68
N GLY A 321 4.77 -21.18 -13.84
CA GLY A 321 3.34 -20.93 -14.04
C GLY A 321 2.39 -22.02 -13.54
N ALA A 322 2.50 -22.41 -12.26
CA ALA A 322 1.45 -22.95 -11.35
C ALA A 322 1.94 -24.09 -10.44
N ARG A 323 1.55 -24.05 -9.14
CA ARG A 323 0.65 -25.04 -8.49
C ARG A 323 0.66 -24.94 -6.95
N LEU A 324 -0.47 -25.36 -6.36
CA LEU A 324 -0.74 -25.64 -4.93
C LEU A 324 -0.80 -24.37 -4.03
N THR A 325 -1.82 -24.09 -3.20
CA THR A 325 -2.83 -24.85 -2.40
C THR A 325 -2.44 -24.89 -0.92
N LEU A 326 -3.22 -24.17 -0.10
CA LEU A 326 -3.10 -24.11 1.36
C LEU A 326 -3.75 -25.35 2.03
N PRO A 327 -3.17 -25.91 3.11
CA PRO A 327 -3.81 -26.96 3.89
C PRO A 327 -4.93 -26.43 4.82
N SER A 328 -6.16 -26.82 4.51
CA SER A 328 -7.29 -27.05 5.45
C SER A 328 -7.50 -26.15 6.68
N GLU A 329 -8.68 -25.52 6.75
CA GLU A 329 -9.56 -25.75 7.90
C GLU A 329 -10.95 -26.22 7.41
N GLN A 330 -11.79 -26.76 8.30
CA GLN A 330 -12.82 -27.73 7.93
C GLN A 330 -14.18 -27.14 7.54
N LEU A 331 -14.87 -27.87 6.65
CA LEU A 331 -16.24 -27.61 6.22
C LEU A 331 -17.24 -27.73 7.37
N THR A 332 -18.17 -26.78 7.47
CA THR A 332 -19.48 -27.00 8.11
C THR A 332 -20.55 -27.16 7.03
N ASP A 333 -20.50 -28.27 6.28
CA ASP A 333 -21.57 -28.60 5.33
C ASP A 333 -22.80 -29.14 6.08
N GLY A 334 -23.91 -28.45 5.90
CA GLY A 334 -25.23 -28.80 6.44
C GLY A 334 -26.34 -28.79 5.39
N VAL A 335 -25.99 -28.76 4.09
CA VAL A 335 -26.91 -28.84 2.94
C VAL A 335 -26.21 -29.63 1.82
N GLU A 336 -26.97 -30.43 1.07
CA GLU A 336 -26.46 -31.35 0.05
C GLU A 336 -25.79 -30.66 -1.16
N PRO A 337 -24.78 -31.29 -1.80
CA PRO A 337 -24.05 -30.69 -2.91
C PRO A 337 -24.83 -30.71 -4.23
N THR A 338 -25.40 -29.57 -4.63
CA THR A 338 -25.86 -29.38 -6.01
C THR A 338 -24.70 -29.09 -6.95
N THR A 339 -24.49 -29.96 -7.94
CA THR A 339 -23.37 -29.89 -8.89
C THR A 339 -23.47 -28.71 -9.86
N ALA A 340 -22.89 -27.57 -9.48
CA ALA A 340 -22.77 -26.39 -10.33
C ALA A 340 -21.32 -25.88 -10.35
N VAL A 341 -20.63 -26.08 -11.48
CA VAL A 341 -19.34 -25.43 -11.75
C VAL A 341 -19.60 -23.93 -11.89
N GLY A 342 -19.16 -23.14 -10.91
CA GLY A 342 -19.39 -21.70 -10.88
C GLY A 342 -18.74 -20.99 -12.07
N ARG A 343 -19.52 -20.18 -12.79
CA ARG A 343 -18.98 -19.29 -13.84
C ARG A 343 -18.23 -18.13 -13.19
N SER A 344 -17.01 -17.85 -13.66
CA SER A 344 -16.29 -16.63 -13.32
C SER A 344 -17.13 -15.40 -13.66
N SER A 345 -17.20 -14.43 -12.74
CA SER A 345 -18.07 -13.25 -12.88
C SER A 345 -17.38 -12.01 -12.32
N VAL A 346 -17.59 -10.86 -12.97
CA VAL A 346 -16.90 -9.60 -12.66
C VAL A 346 -17.90 -8.44 -12.61
N LEU A 347 -17.82 -7.63 -11.56
CA LEU A 347 -18.54 -6.35 -11.45
C LEU A 347 -17.58 -5.21 -11.80
N GLY A 348 -17.84 -4.47 -12.87
CA GLY A 348 -17.13 -3.23 -13.20
C GLY A 348 -17.81 -2.00 -12.61
N LEU A 349 -17.03 -1.09 -12.02
CA LEU A 349 -17.50 0.16 -11.41
C LEU A 349 -16.66 1.37 -11.88
N ASP A 350 -17.28 2.33 -12.57
CA ASP A 350 -16.65 3.61 -12.90
C ASP A 350 -16.92 4.66 -11.80
N VAL A 351 -16.06 4.68 -10.78
CA VAL A 351 -16.23 5.54 -9.60
C VAL A 351 -15.56 6.90 -9.81
N GLY A 352 -16.31 8.00 -9.63
CA GLY A 352 -15.73 9.34 -9.68
C GLY A 352 -16.61 10.44 -9.08
N MET A 353 -15.99 11.60 -8.82
CA MET A 353 -16.48 12.66 -7.91
C MET A 353 -17.99 13.00 -7.94
N PHE A 354 -18.60 13.00 -9.11
CA PHE A 354 -20.01 13.39 -9.28
C PHE A 354 -20.95 12.21 -9.55
N TYR A 355 -20.44 11.08 -10.04
CA TYR A 355 -21.25 9.95 -10.51
C TYR A 355 -20.54 8.59 -10.36
N VAL A 356 -21.31 7.52 -10.24
CA VAL A 356 -20.86 6.13 -10.37
C VAL A 356 -21.70 5.43 -11.43
N ALA A 357 -21.05 4.64 -12.29
CA ALA A 357 -21.69 3.73 -13.24
C ALA A 357 -21.22 2.28 -12.98
N ALA A 358 -21.98 1.29 -13.46
CA ALA A 358 -21.69 -0.12 -13.25
C ALA A 358 -21.92 -0.97 -14.50
N ALA A 359 -21.26 -2.13 -14.58
CA ALA A 359 -21.47 -3.17 -15.59
C ALA A 359 -21.11 -4.55 -15.04
N MET A 360 -21.57 -5.62 -15.67
CA MET A 360 -21.33 -7.00 -15.26
C MET A 360 -20.78 -7.82 -16.44
N ALA A 361 -19.81 -8.68 -16.18
CA ALA A 361 -19.33 -9.69 -17.13
C ALA A 361 -19.44 -11.09 -16.49
N GLU A 362 -19.81 -12.09 -17.28
CA GLU A 362 -19.83 -13.51 -16.89
C GLU A 362 -19.12 -14.35 -17.94
N ALA A 363 -18.45 -15.43 -17.52
CA ALA A 363 -17.76 -16.34 -18.42
C ALA A 363 -18.70 -16.88 -19.52
N GLY A 364 -18.35 -16.60 -20.78
CA GLY A 364 -19.14 -17.01 -21.95
C GLY A 364 -20.47 -16.26 -22.13
N GLN A 365 -20.63 -15.04 -21.62
CA GLN A 365 -21.79 -14.17 -21.86
C GLN A 365 -21.36 -12.77 -22.33
N PRO A 366 -22.20 -12.03 -23.08
CA PRO A 366 -22.00 -10.60 -23.35
C PRO A 366 -21.94 -9.77 -22.06
N ILE A 367 -21.24 -8.64 -22.12
CA ILE A 367 -21.09 -7.72 -20.99
C ILE A 367 -22.35 -6.87 -20.85
N ARG A 368 -22.93 -6.83 -19.66
CA ARG A 368 -24.27 -6.28 -19.40
C ARG A 368 -24.16 -4.99 -18.60
N MET A 369 -24.78 -3.90 -19.08
CA MET A 369 -24.79 -2.64 -18.34
C MET A 369 -25.61 -2.73 -17.06
N GLY A 370 -25.10 -2.11 -15.98
CA GLY A 370 -25.68 -2.17 -14.64
C GLY A 370 -26.28 -0.83 -14.20
N ASN A 371 -27.49 -0.87 -13.63
CA ASN A 371 -28.15 0.32 -13.10
C ASN A 371 -27.59 0.68 -11.71
N ALA A 372 -26.59 1.56 -11.69
CA ALA A 372 -25.99 2.00 -10.43
C ALA A 372 -26.92 2.88 -9.57
N GLY A 373 -27.84 3.63 -10.20
CA GLY A 373 -28.73 4.59 -9.55
C GLY A 373 -30.13 4.05 -9.24
N SER A 374 -30.81 4.72 -8.30
CA SER A 374 -32.23 4.52 -8.00
C SER A 374 -33.11 4.56 -9.25
N ASN A 375 -34.28 3.92 -9.23
CA ASN A 375 -35.27 3.97 -10.31
C ASN A 375 -34.70 3.60 -11.70
N GLN A 376 -33.92 2.51 -11.74
CA GLN A 376 -33.28 1.96 -12.96
C GLN A 376 -32.42 2.98 -13.73
N GLN A 377 -31.82 3.97 -13.04
CA GLN A 377 -30.91 4.90 -13.67
C GLN A 377 -29.51 4.29 -13.84
N PRO A 378 -28.86 4.43 -15.01
CA PRO A 378 -27.51 3.89 -15.24
C PRO A 378 -26.43 4.58 -14.40
N LEU A 379 -26.72 5.78 -13.87
CA LEU A 379 -25.79 6.59 -13.08
C LEU A 379 -26.34 6.87 -11.68
N LEU A 380 -25.57 6.49 -10.66
CA LEU A 380 -25.73 7.02 -9.29
C LEU A 380 -25.04 8.38 -9.20
N GLN A 381 -25.62 9.37 -8.53
CA GLN A 381 -24.86 10.56 -8.12
C GLN A 381 -23.96 10.24 -6.92
N SER A 382 -22.68 10.62 -6.97
CA SER A 382 -21.67 10.25 -5.96
C SER A 382 -21.82 11.08 -4.68
N ALA A 383 -22.88 10.79 -3.92
CA ALA A 383 -23.27 11.44 -2.68
C ALA A 383 -23.95 10.48 -1.70
N VAL A 384 -23.76 10.74 -0.41
CA VAL A 384 -24.45 10.10 0.72
C VAL A 384 -24.78 11.18 1.76
N ALA A 385 -25.95 11.08 2.39
CA ALA A 385 -26.41 12.07 3.36
C ALA A 385 -27.31 11.47 4.45
N THR A 386 -27.43 12.18 5.56
CA THR A 386 -28.32 11.83 6.68
C THR A 386 -29.55 12.73 6.66
N THR A 387 -30.76 12.15 6.65
CA THR A 387 -32.03 12.91 6.75
C THR A 387 -32.21 13.52 8.14
N ARG A 388 -33.31 14.24 8.39
CA ARG A 388 -33.67 14.69 9.76
C ARG A 388 -34.21 13.57 10.65
N GLU A 389 -34.60 12.45 10.04
CA GLU A 389 -35.06 11.23 10.73
C GLU A 389 -33.91 10.22 10.92
N GLU A 390 -32.66 10.71 10.82
CA GLU A 390 -31.39 9.96 10.93
C GLU A 390 -31.24 8.76 9.95
N GLN A 391 -31.98 8.78 8.85
CA GLN A 391 -31.87 7.78 7.78
C GLN A 391 -30.73 8.13 6.80
N THR A 392 -29.99 7.11 6.34
CA THR A 392 -28.97 7.25 5.30
C THR A 392 -29.59 7.22 3.92
N ILE A 393 -29.44 8.30 3.14
CA ILE A 393 -29.88 8.39 1.74
C ILE A 393 -28.70 8.62 0.79
N PHE A 394 -28.88 8.26 -0.47
CA PHE A 394 -27.83 8.26 -1.50
C PHE A 394 -28.26 9.06 -2.74
N GLY A 395 -27.32 9.27 -3.66
CA GLY A 395 -27.65 9.67 -5.03
C GLY A 395 -28.32 11.05 -5.14
N GLY A 396 -29.35 11.12 -6.00
CA GLY A 396 -30.08 12.37 -6.26
C GLY A 396 -30.76 12.93 -5.02
N ASP A 397 -31.29 12.06 -4.16
CA ASP A 397 -32.03 12.46 -2.96
C ASP A 397 -31.09 13.05 -1.89
N ALA A 398 -29.88 12.49 -1.74
CA ALA A 398 -28.81 13.10 -0.96
C ALA A 398 -28.45 14.50 -1.49
N ILE A 399 -28.26 14.64 -2.81
CA ILE A 399 -27.92 15.93 -3.45
C ILE A 399 -29.01 17.01 -3.24
N GLN A 400 -30.29 16.65 -3.10
CA GLN A 400 -31.35 17.62 -2.77
C GLN A 400 -31.15 18.32 -1.42
N LEU A 401 -30.47 17.69 -0.46
CA LEU A 401 -30.20 18.29 0.86
C LEU A 401 -29.14 19.39 0.82
N ARG A 402 -28.37 19.53 -0.28
CA ARG A 402 -27.28 20.50 -0.45
C ARG A 402 -27.69 21.96 -0.18
N THR A 403 -28.95 22.32 -0.44
CA THR A 403 -29.50 23.67 -0.20
C THR A 403 -30.21 23.84 1.15
N LYS A 404 -30.45 22.75 1.89
CA LYS A 404 -31.26 22.73 3.14
C LYS A 404 -30.42 22.41 4.37
N THR A 405 -29.56 21.40 4.30
CA THR A 405 -28.76 20.86 5.42
C THR A 405 -27.39 20.37 4.94
N PRO A 406 -26.53 21.24 4.38
CA PRO A 406 -25.26 20.84 3.75
C PRO A 406 -24.26 20.16 4.70
N HIS A 407 -24.37 20.35 6.02
CA HIS A 407 -23.53 19.69 7.03
C HIS A 407 -23.86 18.18 7.22
N ARG A 408 -25.02 17.71 6.74
CA ARG A 408 -25.41 16.28 6.72
C ARG A 408 -25.17 15.61 5.37
N LEU A 409 -24.55 16.29 4.40
CA LEU A 409 -24.30 15.79 3.05
C LEU A 409 -22.79 15.63 2.81
N ALA A 410 -22.36 14.41 2.47
CA ALA A 410 -21.06 14.14 1.87
C ALA A 410 -21.24 13.93 0.36
N HIS A 411 -20.72 14.87 -0.43
CA HIS A 411 -20.67 14.78 -1.89
C HIS A 411 -19.30 15.24 -2.39
N CYS A 412 -18.93 14.87 -3.62
CA CYS A 412 -17.57 15.09 -4.14
C CYS A 412 -16.47 14.52 -3.22
N VAL A 413 -16.77 13.43 -2.49
CA VAL A 413 -16.04 12.93 -1.32
C VAL A 413 -14.55 12.70 -1.58
N GLN A 414 -14.20 12.36 -2.81
CA GLN A 414 -12.85 12.15 -3.31
C GLN A 414 -11.95 13.41 -3.23
N LEU A 415 -12.52 14.60 -2.99
CA LEU A 415 -11.78 15.81 -2.62
C LEU A 415 -11.03 15.69 -1.29
N TYR A 416 -11.59 14.91 -0.35
CA TYR A 416 -11.13 14.86 1.03
C TYR A 416 -10.15 13.70 1.28
N LEU A 417 -9.80 12.91 0.25
CA LEU A 417 -8.79 11.83 0.36
C LEU A 417 -7.48 12.39 0.95
N GLY A 418 -7.00 11.77 2.03
CA GLY A 418 -5.90 12.31 2.84
C GLY A 418 -6.34 13.05 4.12
N THR A 419 -7.64 13.20 4.40
CA THR A 419 -8.14 13.66 5.70
C THR A 419 -8.66 12.48 6.54
N THR A 420 -8.34 12.45 7.84
CA THR A 420 -8.69 11.31 8.71
C THR A 420 -10.19 11.15 8.95
N LYS A 421 -10.97 12.24 8.88
CA LYS A 421 -12.44 12.24 8.97
C LYS A 421 -13.04 13.32 8.08
N LEU A 422 -14.25 13.06 7.58
CA LEU A 422 -15.10 14.07 6.97
C LEU A 422 -15.73 14.94 8.06
N ASP A 423 -15.79 16.26 7.82
CA ASP A 423 -16.56 17.23 8.63
C ASP A 423 -18.09 17.09 8.43
N ARG A 424 -18.59 15.88 8.16
CA ARG A 424 -19.99 15.60 7.82
C ARG A 424 -20.45 14.35 8.58
N HIS A 425 -21.61 14.44 9.21
CA HIS A 425 -22.20 13.31 9.93
C HIS A 425 -22.99 12.43 8.97
N ILE A 426 -22.59 11.17 8.85
CA ILE A 426 -23.25 10.12 8.07
C ILE A 426 -23.76 9.11 9.08
N GLY A 427 -25.08 8.99 9.25
CA GLY A 427 -25.66 8.28 10.38
C GLY A 427 -25.18 8.87 11.71
N ASP A 428 -24.76 8.00 12.64
CA ASP A 428 -24.41 8.36 14.03
C ASP A 428 -23.03 9.02 14.23
N ARG A 429 -22.21 9.20 13.17
CA ARG A 429 -20.81 9.64 13.32
C ARG A 429 -20.22 10.36 12.11
N GLN A 430 -19.04 10.95 12.31
CA GLN A 430 -18.09 11.27 11.24
C GLN A 430 -17.22 10.06 10.93
N CYS A 431 -16.91 9.83 9.66
CA CYS A 431 -16.06 8.72 9.17
C CYS A 431 -14.96 9.24 8.23
N PRO A 432 -13.91 8.44 7.94
CA PRO A 432 -12.97 8.71 6.86
C PRO A 432 -13.68 8.88 5.49
N PRO A 433 -13.11 9.67 4.56
CA PRO A 433 -13.60 9.83 3.19
C PRO A 433 -13.79 8.49 2.46
N GLU A 434 -12.87 7.56 2.65
CA GLU A 434 -12.85 6.24 2.04
C GLU A 434 -14.06 5.40 2.47
N VAL A 435 -14.53 5.56 3.71
CA VAL A 435 -15.76 4.89 4.20
C VAL A 435 -16.98 5.40 3.45
N ALA A 436 -17.12 6.72 3.31
CA ALA A 436 -18.26 7.31 2.60
C ALA A 436 -18.23 6.98 1.10
N ILE A 437 -17.06 6.89 0.48
CA ILE A 437 -16.90 6.37 -0.89
C ILE A 437 -17.29 4.88 -0.94
N GLY A 438 -16.88 4.08 0.04
CA GLY A 438 -17.25 2.67 0.17
C GLY A 438 -18.75 2.44 0.33
N MET A 439 -19.46 3.30 1.06
CA MET A 439 -20.93 3.29 1.14
C MET A 439 -21.57 3.57 -0.23
N ILE A 440 -21.06 4.55 -0.98
CA ILE A 440 -21.53 4.88 -2.33
C ILE A 440 -21.24 3.73 -3.31
N MET A 441 -20.05 3.12 -3.24
CA MET A 441 -19.69 1.92 -4.02
C MET A 441 -20.61 0.73 -3.69
N ARG A 442 -20.85 0.44 -2.41
CA ARG A 442 -21.74 -0.63 -1.94
C ARG A 442 -23.18 -0.40 -2.40
N HIS A 443 -23.66 0.85 -2.38
CA HIS A 443 -24.99 1.19 -2.88
C HIS A 443 -25.11 0.98 -4.41
N ALA A 444 -24.13 1.49 -5.18
CA ALA A 444 -24.07 1.29 -6.63
C ALA A 444 -24.02 -0.22 -7.00
N ALA A 445 -23.22 -1.00 -6.28
CA ALA A 445 -23.11 -2.45 -6.47
C ALA A 445 -24.42 -3.18 -6.14
N ARG A 446 -25.07 -2.86 -5.01
CA ARG A 446 -26.38 -3.45 -4.65
C ARG A 446 -27.48 -3.15 -5.67
N ASN A 447 -27.46 -1.97 -6.29
CA ASN A 447 -28.44 -1.62 -7.34
C ASN A 447 -28.13 -2.35 -8.67
N ALA A 448 -26.85 -2.43 -9.05
CA ALA A 448 -26.43 -2.94 -10.35
C ALA A 448 -26.32 -4.48 -10.42
N TRP A 449 -25.91 -5.14 -9.34
CA TRP A 449 -25.62 -6.57 -9.33
C TRP A 449 -26.89 -7.41 -9.14
N GLN A 450 -27.41 -7.92 -10.25
CA GLN A 450 -28.66 -8.70 -10.31
C GLN A 450 -28.43 -10.21 -10.49
N LEU A 451 -27.20 -10.69 -10.24
CA LEU A 451 -26.81 -12.09 -10.39
C LEU A 451 -26.82 -12.83 -9.03
N LYS A 452 -27.01 -14.16 -9.07
CA LYS A 452 -27.02 -14.99 -7.85
C LYS A 452 -25.59 -15.16 -7.32
N GLY A 453 -25.35 -14.75 -6.07
CA GLY A 453 -24.04 -14.82 -5.42
C GLY A 453 -23.26 -13.51 -5.50
N ARG A 454 -22.00 -13.50 -5.04
CA ARG A 454 -21.09 -12.35 -5.16
C ARG A 454 -20.37 -12.37 -6.53
N PRO A 455 -19.89 -11.22 -7.04
CA PRO A 455 -18.88 -11.21 -8.11
C PRO A 455 -17.60 -11.90 -7.63
N ALA A 456 -16.90 -12.59 -8.54
CA ALA A 456 -15.60 -13.18 -8.23
C ALA A 456 -14.47 -12.13 -8.17
N VAL A 457 -14.60 -11.03 -8.92
CA VAL A 457 -13.71 -9.85 -8.85
C VAL A 457 -14.52 -8.57 -9.05
N VAL A 458 -14.15 -7.49 -8.36
CA VAL A 458 -14.68 -6.14 -8.61
C VAL A 458 -13.63 -5.26 -9.27
N ALA A 459 -13.87 -4.89 -10.52
CA ALA A 459 -13.01 -4.01 -11.32
C ALA A 459 -13.39 -2.53 -11.07
N VAL A 460 -12.49 -1.73 -10.51
CA VAL A 460 -12.76 -0.33 -10.13
C VAL A 460 -11.88 0.61 -10.94
N THR A 461 -12.47 1.61 -11.60
CA THR A 461 -11.68 2.56 -12.40
C THR A 461 -11.00 3.65 -11.55
N VAL A 462 -9.74 3.95 -11.87
CA VAL A 462 -8.99 5.10 -11.35
C VAL A 462 -8.46 5.95 -12.50
N PRO A 463 -8.29 7.28 -12.38
CA PRO A 463 -7.45 8.03 -13.31
C PRO A 463 -6.05 7.39 -13.34
N ALA A 464 -5.44 7.25 -14.51
CA ALA A 464 -4.07 6.76 -14.61
C ALA A 464 -3.11 7.67 -13.84
N CYS A 465 -3.33 8.99 -13.85
CA CYS A 465 -2.51 9.95 -13.12
C CYS A 465 -2.72 9.98 -11.58
N TYR A 466 -3.50 9.07 -11.00
CA TYR A 466 -3.57 8.92 -9.55
C TYR A 466 -2.24 8.50 -8.95
N ASP A 467 -1.85 9.23 -7.90
CA ASP A 467 -0.71 8.94 -7.03
C ASP A 467 -0.97 7.76 -6.09
N GLN A 468 0.09 7.30 -5.42
CA GLN A 468 0.03 6.17 -4.50
C GLN A 468 -1.02 6.34 -3.40
N ALA A 469 -1.18 7.56 -2.88
CA ALA A 469 -2.24 7.90 -1.92
C ALA A 469 -3.63 7.59 -2.48
N ARG A 470 -3.96 8.13 -3.66
CA ARG A 470 -5.32 8.01 -4.23
C ARG A 470 -5.64 6.61 -4.74
N ARG A 471 -4.65 5.87 -5.27
CA ARG A 471 -4.83 4.44 -5.60
C ARG A 471 -5.12 3.64 -4.33
N ARG A 472 -4.35 3.85 -3.25
CA ARG A 472 -4.53 3.15 -1.97
C ARG A 472 -5.87 3.49 -1.32
N SER A 473 -6.24 4.77 -1.21
CA SER A 473 -7.55 5.20 -0.71
C SER A 473 -8.73 4.62 -1.53
N THR A 474 -8.57 4.47 -2.85
CA THR A 474 -9.62 3.85 -3.69
C THR A 474 -9.75 2.35 -3.43
N MET A 475 -8.62 1.64 -3.24
CA MET A 475 -8.61 0.24 -2.81
C MET A 475 -9.29 0.08 -1.44
N GLN A 476 -8.99 0.95 -0.48
CA GLN A 476 -9.59 0.89 0.86
C GLN A 476 -11.09 1.22 0.85
N ALA A 477 -11.54 2.16 0.02
CA ALA A 477 -12.97 2.40 -0.17
C ALA A 477 -13.68 1.16 -0.74
N ALA A 478 -13.06 0.44 -1.68
CA ALA A 478 -13.58 -0.81 -2.23
C ALA A 478 -13.56 -1.96 -1.20
N GLN A 479 -12.52 -2.03 -0.35
CA GLN A 479 -12.49 -2.96 0.78
C GLN A 479 -13.65 -2.65 1.76
N VAL A 480 -13.84 -1.39 2.18
CA VAL A 480 -14.97 -0.99 3.05
C VAL A 480 -16.32 -1.23 2.38
N ALA A 481 -16.42 -1.11 1.05
CA ALA A 481 -17.62 -1.48 0.29
C ALA A 481 -18.01 -2.95 0.41
N GLY A 482 -17.15 -3.80 0.98
CA GLY A 482 -17.41 -5.23 1.20
C GLY A 482 -17.07 -6.08 -0.02
N PHE A 483 -16.12 -5.63 -0.84
CA PHE A 483 -15.58 -6.41 -1.95
C PHE A 483 -14.32 -7.16 -1.47
N ASP A 484 -14.24 -8.44 -1.81
CA ASP A 484 -13.21 -9.36 -1.30
C ASP A 484 -12.03 -9.52 -2.27
N SER A 485 -12.29 -9.45 -3.58
CA SER A 485 -11.29 -9.39 -4.63
C SER A 485 -11.51 -8.13 -5.47
N ILE A 486 -10.48 -7.28 -5.56
CA ILE A 486 -10.56 -5.92 -6.13
C ILE A 486 -9.41 -5.71 -7.10
N ARG A 487 -9.71 -5.12 -8.25
CA ARG A 487 -8.75 -4.88 -9.32
C ARG A 487 -8.88 -3.44 -9.83
N LEU A 488 -7.85 -2.62 -9.64
CA LEU A 488 -7.85 -1.22 -10.11
C LEU A 488 -7.46 -1.17 -11.59
N ILE A 489 -8.37 -0.67 -12.42
CA ILE A 489 -8.13 -0.48 -13.86
C ILE A 489 -7.97 1.00 -14.17
N ASP A 490 -6.92 1.34 -14.89
CA ASP A 490 -6.71 2.72 -15.33
C ASP A 490 -7.80 3.12 -16.32
N ARG A 491 -8.45 4.25 -16.05
CA ARG A 491 -9.55 4.80 -16.86
C ARG A 491 -9.23 4.93 -18.37
N PRO A 492 -8.01 5.31 -18.83
CA PRO A 492 -7.70 5.24 -20.26
C PRO A 492 -7.65 3.82 -20.84
N LEU A 493 -7.25 2.81 -20.06
CA LEU A 493 -7.36 1.41 -20.49
C LEU A 493 -8.79 0.91 -20.47
N ALA A 494 -9.60 1.26 -19.45
CA ALA A 494 -11.03 0.97 -19.46
C ALA A 494 -11.74 1.62 -20.67
N ALA A 495 -11.37 2.84 -21.03
CA ALA A 495 -11.87 3.53 -22.23
C ALA A 495 -11.50 2.78 -23.50
N ALA A 496 -10.22 2.39 -23.66
CA ALA A 496 -9.78 1.64 -24.83
C ALA A 496 -10.39 0.22 -24.90
N GLN A 497 -10.47 -0.50 -23.78
CA GLN A 497 -11.11 -1.83 -23.71
C GLN A 497 -12.61 -1.74 -24.07
N SER A 498 -13.30 -0.66 -23.69
CA SER A 498 -14.71 -0.43 -24.05
C SER A 498 -14.94 -0.35 -25.57
N GLN A 499 -13.94 0.11 -26.33
CA GLN A 499 -14.00 0.22 -27.79
C GLN A 499 -13.72 -1.09 -28.51
N LEU A 500 -13.40 -2.17 -27.79
CA LEU A 500 -13.29 -3.52 -28.36
C LEU A 500 -14.61 -4.30 -28.29
N ILE A 501 -15.47 -4.00 -27.30
CA ILE A 501 -16.72 -4.72 -27.05
C ILE A 501 -17.70 -4.46 -28.20
N GLU A 502 -18.20 -5.51 -28.87
CA GLU A 502 -18.97 -5.38 -30.13
C GLU A 502 -20.25 -4.54 -30.02
N GLU A 503 -20.85 -4.39 -28.84
CA GLU A 503 -22.01 -3.51 -28.61
C GLU A 503 -21.64 -2.01 -28.46
N HIS A 504 -20.37 -1.69 -28.21
CA HIS A 504 -19.88 -0.34 -27.87
C HIS A 504 -18.66 0.11 -28.71
N ALA A 505 -18.17 -0.75 -29.60
CA ALA A 505 -17.11 -0.47 -30.55
C ALA A 505 -17.58 0.49 -31.64
N ALA A 506 -17.09 1.73 -31.64
CA ALA A 506 -17.36 2.70 -32.70
C ALA A 506 -16.66 2.36 -34.04
N LEU A 507 -15.78 1.35 -34.03
CA LEU A 507 -14.90 0.97 -35.14
C LEU A 507 -14.67 -0.56 -35.14
N PRO A 508 -14.44 -1.19 -36.31
CA PRO A 508 -14.00 -2.57 -36.35
C PRO A 508 -12.61 -2.74 -35.71
N PRO A 509 -12.32 -3.89 -35.08
CA PRO A 509 -10.97 -4.17 -34.59
C PRO A 509 -9.96 -4.18 -35.76
N PRO A 510 -8.74 -3.65 -35.55
CA PRO A 510 -7.68 -3.72 -36.55
C PRO A 510 -7.25 -5.17 -36.78
N LYS A 511 -6.62 -5.44 -37.93
CA LYS A 511 -6.24 -6.82 -38.28
C LYS A 511 -5.24 -7.37 -37.24
N PRO A 512 -5.20 -8.69 -36.97
CA PRO A 512 -4.31 -9.25 -35.94
C PRO A 512 -2.81 -8.95 -36.12
N SER A 513 -2.38 -8.62 -37.33
CA SER A 513 -1.01 -8.22 -37.69
C SER A 513 -0.77 -6.70 -37.71
N GLU A 514 -1.77 -5.89 -37.42
CA GLU A 514 -1.77 -4.43 -37.57
C GLU A 514 -1.54 -3.76 -36.21
N VAL A 515 -0.75 -2.67 -36.22
CA VAL A 515 -0.38 -1.92 -35.01
C VAL A 515 -1.00 -0.54 -35.09
N CYS A 516 -1.92 -0.24 -34.18
CA CYS A 516 -2.61 1.04 -34.10
C CYS A 516 -2.22 1.77 -32.81
N TYR A 517 -2.20 3.11 -32.86
CA TYR A 517 -2.02 3.96 -31.68
C TYR A 517 -3.26 4.83 -31.48
N TRP A 518 -3.75 4.90 -30.24
CA TRP A 518 -4.91 5.69 -29.82
C TRP A 518 -4.48 6.69 -28.75
N LEU A 519 -4.85 7.96 -28.90
CA LEU A 519 -4.78 8.90 -27.79
C LEU A 519 -6.01 8.67 -26.88
N VAL A 520 -5.86 8.88 -25.58
CA VAL A 520 -6.99 9.01 -24.66
C VAL A 520 -6.85 10.32 -23.88
N ALA A 521 -7.83 11.21 -24.01
CA ALA A 521 -7.83 12.53 -23.41
C ALA A 521 -9.00 12.70 -22.43
N SER A 522 -8.68 12.77 -21.14
CA SER A 522 -9.65 12.78 -20.05
C SER A 522 -9.66 14.14 -19.34
N VAL A 523 -10.83 14.77 -19.24
CA VAL A 523 -11.06 15.96 -18.39
C VAL A 523 -12.26 15.66 -17.50
N THR A 524 -11.97 15.04 -16.36
CA THR A 524 -12.96 14.48 -15.43
C THR A 524 -13.12 15.35 -14.18
N GLY A 525 -13.96 14.93 -13.22
CA GLY A 525 -14.01 15.59 -11.91
C GLY A 525 -12.71 15.49 -11.10
N LEU A 526 -11.86 14.49 -11.37
CA LEU A 526 -10.76 14.06 -10.50
C LEU A 526 -9.38 14.06 -11.16
N ALA A 527 -9.32 14.45 -12.42
CA ALA A 527 -8.10 14.48 -13.20
C ALA A 527 -8.31 15.22 -14.51
N MET A 528 -7.27 15.91 -14.93
CA MET A 528 -6.93 16.10 -16.33
C MET A 528 -5.79 15.13 -16.66
N GLU A 529 -5.92 14.30 -17.68
CA GLU A 529 -4.89 13.34 -18.09
C GLU A 529 -4.97 13.06 -19.60
N ILE A 530 -3.79 12.87 -20.22
CA ILE A 530 -3.62 12.38 -21.58
C ILE A 530 -2.80 11.10 -21.54
N SER A 531 -3.19 10.10 -22.31
CA SER A 531 -2.47 8.82 -22.41
C SER A 531 -2.36 8.38 -23.86
N VAL A 532 -1.31 7.61 -24.19
CA VAL A 532 -1.19 6.93 -25.49
C VAL A 532 -1.34 5.43 -25.27
N VAL A 533 -2.24 4.77 -26.01
CA VAL A 533 -2.49 3.34 -25.96
C VAL A 533 -2.11 2.73 -27.31
N ARG A 534 -1.28 1.68 -27.28
CA ARG A 534 -0.99 0.81 -28.42
C ARG A 534 -1.99 -0.35 -28.46
N HIS A 535 -2.46 -0.67 -29.65
CA HIS A 535 -3.38 -1.76 -29.93
C HIS A 535 -2.80 -2.68 -31.01
N VAL A 536 -2.74 -3.99 -30.75
CA VAL A 536 -2.34 -5.02 -31.72
C VAL A 536 -3.25 -6.25 -31.55
N GLY A 537 -4.11 -6.53 -32.54
CA GLY A 537 -4.95 -7.74 -32.55
C GLY A 537 -5.75 -7.99 -31.25
N GLY A 538 -6.46 -6.97 -30.76
CA GLY A 538 -7.22 -7.04 -29.50
C GLY A 538 -6.41 -6.88 -28.22
N ARG A 539 -5.07 -6.92 -28.28
CA ARG A 539 -4.20 -6.66 -27.12
C ARG A 539 -3.93 -5.16 -26.98
N LEU A 540 -4.21 -4.61 -25.80
CA LEU A 540 -3.94 -3.21 -25.47
C LEU A 540 -2.72 -3.06 -24.56
N GLN A 541 -1.99 -1.97 -24.74
CA GLN A 541 -0.87 -1.56 -23.91
C GLN A 541 -0.85 -0.04 -23.75
N LEU A 542 -0.92 0.46 -22.52
CA LEU A 542 -0.62 1.84 -22.18
C LEU A 542 0.88 2.08 -22.47
N LEU A 543 1.19 3.02 -23.35
CA LEU A 543 2.57 3.43 -23.64
C LEU A 543 2.99 4.53 -22.68
N SER A 544 2.21 5.60 -22.60
CA SER A 544 2.46 6.76 -21.74
C SER A 544 1.18 7.22 -21.06
N SER A 545 1.31 7.88 -19.91
CA SER A 545 0.21 8.61 -19.29
C SER A 545 0.72 9.82 -18.52
N VAL A 546 0.13 10.97 -18.79
CA VAL A 546 0.61 12.32 -18.47
C VAL A 546 -0.57 13.08 -17.88
N GLY A 547 -0.54 13.43 -16.59
CA GLY A 547 -1.73 14.00 -15.95
C GLY A 547 -1.51 14.68 -14.61
N ASP A 548 -2.54 15.41 -14.19
CA ASP A 548 -2.66 16.05 -12.89
C ASP A 548 -4.07 15.79 -12.32
N TRP A 549 -4.13 15.08 -11.19
CA TRP A 549 -5.37 14.78 -10.49
C TRP A 549 -6.00 16.03 -9.83
N ASN A 550 -5.24 17.11 -9.66
CA ASN A 550 -5.71 18.35 -9.04
C ASN A 550 -6.33 19.34 -10.06
N LEU A 551 -6.21 19.06 -11.36
CA LEU A 551 -6.72 19.92 -12.45
C LEU A 551 -8.01 19.39 -13.10
N GLY A 552 -8.79 18.62 -12.34
CA GLY A 552 -10.14 18.20 -12.72
C GLY A 552 -11.16 19.35 -12.79
N LEU A 553 -12.42 18.99 -13.05
CA LEU A 553 -13.55 19.88 -13.34
C LEU A 553 -13.71 21.07 -12.36
N LEU A 554 -13.30 20.91 -11.11
CA LEU A 554 -13.43 21.95 -10.09
C LEU A 554 -12.57 23.18 -10.37
N THR A 555 -11.38 23.03 -10.95
CA THR A 555 -10.51 24.16 -11.30
C THR A 555 -11.14 25.00 -12.42
N TRP A 556 -11.76 24.32 -13.39
CA TRP A 556 -12.57 24.95 -14.44
C TRP A 556 -13.84 25.61 -13.88
N GLN A 557 -14.52 24.94 -12.93
CA GLN A 557 -15.71 25.48 -12.25
C GLN A 557 -15.37 26.70 -11.39
N GLN A 558 -14.18 26.76 -10.78
CA GLN A 558 -13.71 27.92 -10.03
C GLN A 558 -13.55 29.15 -10.93
N ARG A 559 -13.04 28.99 -12.17
CA ARG A 559 -13.02 30.08 -13.17
C ARG A 559 -14.44 30.59 -13.49
N VAL A 560 -15.44 29.71 -13.54
CA VAL A 560 -16.86 30.13 -13.68
C VAL A 560 -17.34 30.93 -12.47
N VAL A 561 -17.03 30.47 -11.24
CA VAL A 561 -17.39 31.13 -9.98
C VAL A 561 -16.76 32.52 -9.88
N ASP A 562 -15.47 32.65 -10.19
CA ASP A 562 -14.75 33.93 -10.06
C ASP A 562 -15.18 34.95 -11.11
N LEU A 563 -15.48 34.54 -12.35
CA LEU A 563 -16.09 35.42 -13.34
C LEU A 563 -17.47 35.93 -12.89
N ALA A 564 -18.30 35.06 -12.32
CA ALA A 564 -19.62 35.42 -11.81
C ALA A 564 -19.55 36.35 -10.58
N ALA A 565 -18.63 36.07 -9.64
CA ALA A 565 -18.38 36.92 -8.48
C ALA A 565 -17.81 38.30 -8.89
N THR A 566 -16.93 38.34 -9.90
CA THR A 566 -16.40 39.59 -10.47
C THR A 566 -17.50 40.42 -11.11
N ASP A 567 -18.44 39.81 -11.86
CA ASP A 567 -19.58 40.53 -12.41
C ASP A 567 -20.49 41.10 -11.31
N CYS A 568 -20.76 40.32 -10.25
CA CYS A 568 -21.55 40.77 -9.10
C CYS A 568 -20.87 41.93 -8.33
N LEU A 569 -19.56 41.86 -8.10
CA LEU A 569 -18.79 42.94 -7.46
C LEU A 569 -18.77 44.22 -8.32
N ARG A 570 -18.83 44.08 -9.65
CA ARG A 570 -18.88 45.19 -10.61
C ARG A 570 -20.27 45.82 -10.74
N ARG A 571 -21.33 45.01 -10.89
CA ARG A 571 -22.72 45.45 -11.13
C ARG A 571 -23.53 45.69 -9.85
N LEU A 572 -23.35 44.85 -8.83
CA LEU A 572 -24.20 44.79 -7.63
C LEU A 572 -23.47 45.22 -6.35
N ARG A 573 -22.13 45.38 -6.41
CA ARG A 573 -21.25 45.66 -5.25
C ARG A 573 -21.29 44.59 -4.15
N LEU A 574 -21.71 43.37 -4.49
CA LEU A 574 -21.82 42.22 -3.60
C LEU A 574 -20.94 41.08 -4.07
N ASP A 575 -20.32 40.36 -3.14
CA ASP A 575 -19.59 39.13 -3.41
C ASP A 575 -20.45 37.91 -3.04
N PRO A 576 -20.92 37.11 -4.01
CA PRO A 576 -21.78 35.95 -3.76
C PRO A 576 -21.07 34.79 -3.05
N ARG A 577 -19.75 34.86 -2.84
CA ARG A 577 -18.96 33.83 -2.17
C ARG A 577 -18.92 33.98 -0.64
N LYS A 578 -19.34 35.14 -0.10
CA LYS A 578 -19.25 35.45 1.35
C LYS A 578 -20.23 34.65 2.21
N GLU A 579 -21.49 34.58 1.79
CA GLU A 579 -22.54 33.88 2.52
C GLU A 579 -22.70 32.46 1.99
N LEU A 580 -22.56 31.44 2.85
CA LEU A 580 -22.61 30.02 2.45
C LEU A 580 -23.86 29.67 1.62
N LYS A 581 -25.00 30.28 1.94
CA LYS A 581 -26.28 30.06 1.25
C LYS A 581 -26.28 30.58 -0.19
N ASP A 582 -25.70 31.76 -0.41
CA ASP A 582 -25.59 32.37 -1.74
C ASP A 582 -24.47 31.67 -2.54
N ALA A 583 -23.36 31.31 -1.88
CA ALA A 583 -22.26 30.55 -2.48
C ALA A 583 -22.71 29.18 -3.00
N VAL A 584 -23.52 28.43 -2.23
CA VAL A 584 -24.13 27.16 -2.68
C VAL A 584 -25.10 27.39 -3.85
N SER A 585 -25.88 28.49 -3.83
CA SER A 585 -26.77 28.81 -4.95
C SER A 585 -26.00 29.15 -6.22
N LEU A 586 -24.89 29.88 -6.11
CA LEU A 586 -24.01 30.20 -7.23
C LEU A 586 -23.33 28.93 -7.76
N GLN A 587 -22.79 28.08 -6.88
CA GLN A 587 -22.09 26.85 -7.26
C GLN A 587 -22.98 25.93 -8.12
N LEU A 588 -24.26 25.80 -7.76
CA LEU A 588 -25.27 25.06 -8.55
C LEU A 588 -25.57 25.70 -9.91
N ALA A 589 -25.50 27.03 -10.03
CA ALA A 589 -25.62 27.73 -11.30
C ALA A 589 -24.38 27.52 -12.19
N CYS A 590 -23.18 27.60 -11.60
CA CYS A 590 -21.91 27.33 -12.30
C CYS A 590 -21.85 25.91 -12.86
N GLU A 591 -22.31 24.89 -12.11
CA GLU A 591 -22.38 23.49 -12.59
C GLU A 591 -23.31 23.32 -13.80
N LYS A 592 -24.44 24.02 -13.82
CA LYS A 592 -25.36 24.02 -14.97
C LYS A 592 -24.75 24.76 -16.15
N ALA A 593 -24.18 25.94 -15.92
CA ALA A 593 -23.59 26.77 -16.96
C ALA A 593 -22.39 26.10 -17.63
N LEU A 594 -21.51 25.42 -16.87
CA LEU A 594 -20.35 24.72 -17.45
C LEU A 594 -20.76 23.59 -18.41
N ARG A 595 -21.85 22.87 -18.11
CA ARG A 595 -22.47 21.91 -19.05
C ARG A 595 -23.05 22.60 -20.28
N GLN A 596 -23.69 23.77 -20.12
CA GLN A 596 -24.18 24.55 -21.27
C GLN A 596 -23.02 25.06 -22.14
N LEU A 597 -21.93 25.58 -21.57
CA LEU A 597 -20.76 26.10 -22.29
C LEU A 597 -20.01 25.05 -23.10
N SER A 598 -20.10 23.77 -22.72
CA SER A 598 -19.55 22.67 -23.53
C SER A 598 -20.28 22.50 -24.88
N ILE A 599 -21.45 23.13 -25.07
CA ILE A 599 -22.30 22.99 -26.26
C ILE A 599 -22.58 24.38 -26.88
N LYS A 600 -23.14 25.29 -26.09
CA LYS A 600 -23.60 26.63 -26.48
C LYS A 600 -22.46 27.67 -26.42
N PRO A 601 -22.53 28.76 -27.21
CA PRO A 601 -21.54 29.84 -27.18
C PRO A 601 -21.69 30.76 -25.95
N GLN A 602 -22.76 30.63 -25.16
CA GLN A 602 -22.95 31.30 -23.87
C GLN A 602 -23.83 30.45 -22.95
N ALA A 603 -23.82 30.78 -21.66
CA ALA A 603 -24.66 30.18 -20.63
C ALA A 603 -25.08 31.25 -19.61
N ASP A 604 -26.31 31.14 -19.10
CA ASP A 604 -26.85 32.03 -18.09
C ASP A 604 -26.81 31.37 -16.71
N LEU A 605 -26.26 32.09 -15.74
CA LEU A 605 -26.11 31.64 -14.36
C LEU A 605 -27.18 32.29 -13.50
N ASP A 606 -28.29 31.59 -13.30
CA ASP A 606 -29.37 32.00 -12.40
C ASP A 606 -29.17 31.45 -10.98
N PHE A 607 -28.99 32.34 -10.01
CA PHE A 607 -28.80 32.00 -8.60
C PHE A 607 -29.47 33.04 -7.68
N ARG A 608 -29.37 32.84 -6.36
CA ARG A 608 -29.82 33.81 -5.36
C ARG A 608 -28.63 34.48 -4.67
N LEU A 609 -28.77 35.77 -4.43
CA LEU A 609 -27.80 36.63 -3.75
C LEU A 609 -28.54 37.55 -2.78
N GLN A 610 -28.23 37.46 -1.49
CA GLN A 610 -28.95 38.11 -0.38
C GLN A 610 -30.47 37.91 -0.49
N GLY A 611 -30.88 36.69 -0.85
CA GLY A 611 -32.27 36.30 -1.06
C GLY A 611 -32.92 36.80 -2.36
N ARG A 612 -32.35 37.77 -3.08
CA ARG A 612 -32.82 38.25 -4.39
C ARG A 612 -32.38 37.30 -5.50
N ALA A 613 -33.06 37.32 -6.66
CA ALA A 613 -32.59 36.62 -7.84
C ALA A 613 -31.44 37.42 -8.51
N ALA A 614 -30.43 36.71 -9.01
CA ALA A 614 -29.31 37.28 -9.75
C ALA A 614 -28.98 36.40 -10.96
N THR A 615 -28.74 37.04 -12.10
CA THR A 615 -28.34 36.37 -13.35
C THR A 615 -27.03 36.97 -13.85
N VAL A 616 -26.09 36.11 -14.22
CA VAL A 616 -24.85 36.47 -14.93
C VAL A 616 -24.78 35.68 -16.24
N THR A 617 -24.78 36.37 -17.38
CA THR A 617 -24.54 35.75 -18.71
C THR A 617 -23.05 35.60 -18.94
N LEU A 618 -22.56 34.36 -19.04
CA LEU A 618 -21.16 34.06 -19.33
C LEU A 618 -21.02 33.57 -20.78
N LYS A 619 -20.18 34.25 -21.57
CA LYS A 619 -19.82 33.82 -22.94
C LYS A 619 -18.71 32.77 -22.91
N ARG A 620 -18.79 31.77 -23.80
CA ARG A 620 -17.78 30.71 -23.96
C ARG A 620 -16.40 31.25 -24.32
N ALA A 621 -16.33 32.32 -25.12
CA ALA A 621 -15.07 33.00 -25.42
C ALA A 621 -14.42 33.61 -24.16
N THR A 622 -15.20 34.27 -23.31
CA THR A 622 -14.73 34.84 -22.03
C THR A 622 -14.29 33.74 -21.06
N PHE A 623 -15.06 32.65 -20.98
CA PHE A 623 -14.69 31.48 -20.18
C PHE A 623 -13.40 30.82 -20.69
N GLY A 624 -13.27 30.63 -22.01
CA GLY A 624 -12.06 30.08 -22.65
C GLY A 624 -10.82 30.94 -22.42
N ALA A 625 -10.95 32.28 -22.51
CA ALA A 625 -9.87 33.20 -22.18
C ALA A 625 -9.46 33.09 -20.69
N ALA A 626 -10.42 32.95 -19.77
CA ALA A 626 -10.16 32.75 -18.34
C ALA A 626 -9.67 31.33 -17.98
N CYS A 627 -9.69 30.39 -18.93
CA CYS A 627 -9.11 29.04 -18.81
C CYS A 627 -7.96 28.84 -19.83
N SER A 628 -7.38 29.93 -20.36
CA SER A 628 -6.31 29.85 -21.36
C SER A 628 -5.06 29.20 -20.79
N ASP A 629 -4.80 29.38 -19.49
CA ASP A 629 -3.82 28.63 -18.70
C ASP A 629 -4.09 27.12 -18.75
N LEU A 630 -5.32 26.68 -18.49
CA LEU A 630 -5.71 25.26 -18.50
C LEU A 630 -5.65 24.65 -19.91
N LEU A 631 -5.99 25.43 -20.96
CA LEU A 631 -5.91 25.00 -22.36
C LEU A 631 -4.46 24.88 -22.85
N VAL A 632 -3.58 25.82 -22.49
CA VAL A 632 -2.13 25.74 -22.77
C VAL A 632 -1.51 24.55 -22.04
N HIS A 633 -1.90 24.33 -20.78
CA HIS A 633 -1.46 23.21 -19.96
C HIS A 633 -1.89 21.86 -20.59
N LEU A 634 -3.15 21.74 -21.05
CA LEU A 634 -3.63 20.57 -21.78
C LEU A 634 -2.87 20.32 -23.10
N ASN A 635 -2.59 21.36 -23.90
CA ASN A 635 -1.79 21.23 -25.12
C ASN A 635 -0.37 20.72 -24.82
N GLY A 636 0.24 21.21 -23.75
CA GLY A 636 1.52 20.72 -23.23
C GLY A 636 1.47 19.23 -22.89
N MET A 637 0.42 18.79 -22.20
CA MET A 637 0.22 17.37 -21.84
C MET A 637 0.07 16.47 -23.06
N ILE A 638 -0.65 16.89 -24.11
CA ILE A 638 -0.76 16.10 -25.36
C ILE A 638 0.62 15.99 -26.02
N GLY A 639 1.39 17.08 -26.05
CA GLY A 639 2.76 17.07 -26.55
C GLY A 639 3.68 16.13 -25.77
N GLN A 640 3.58 16.12 -24.44
CA GLN A 640 4.38 15.25 -23.58
C GLN A 640 3.96 13.77 -23.69
N ALA A 641 2.66 13.46 -23.75
CA ALA A 641 2.19 12.09 -23.87
C ALA A 641 2.65 11.43 -25.17
N LEU A 642 2.64 12.18 -26.28
CA LEU A 642 3.21 11.75 -27.56
C LEU A 642 4.72 11.52 -27.44
N HIS A 643 5.46 12.51 -26.94
CA HIS A 643 6.91 12.43 -26.70
C HIS A 643 7.30 11.20 -25.86
N ASP A 644 6.66 11.01 -24.70
CA ASP A 644 6.96 9.94 -23.74
C ASP A 644 6.52 8.54 -24.21
N SER A 645 5.80 8.47 -25.34
CA SER A 645 5.47 7.23 -26.03
C SER A 645 6.33 6.96 -27.28
N GLY A 646 7.11 7.96 -27.73
CA GLY A 646 7.86 7.91 -28.98
C GLY A 646 6.99 7.90 -30.25
N ILE A 647 5.72 8.30 -30.16
CA ILE A 647 4.75 8.24 -31.25
C ILE A 647 4.57 9.63 -31.88
N ASP A 648 4.74 9.72 -33.20
CA ASP A 648 4.38 10.91 -33.97
C ASP A 648 2.84 11.01 -34.11
N PRO A 649 2.23 12.19 -33.95
CA PRO A 649 0.78 12.34 -34.04
C PRO A 649 0.14 11.83 -35.34
N THR A 650 0.88 11.78 -36.46
CA THR A 650 0.38 11.19 -37.73
C THR A 650 0.17 9.67 -37.65
N GLN A 651 0.77 9.00 -36.67
CA GLN A 651 0.58 7.56 -36.40
C GLN A 651 -0.65 7.28 -35.51
N LEU A 652 -1.30 8.32 -34.97
CA LEU A 652 -2.55 8.15 -34.24
C LEU A 652 -3.69 7.81 -35.20
N SER A 653 -4.38 6.72 -34.88
CA SER A 653 -5.56 6.25 -35.61
C SER A 653 -6.87 6.72 -34.98
N ASN A 654 -6.89 6.95 -33.66
CA ASN A 654 -8.07 7.41 -32.91
C ASN A 654 -7.69 8.32 -31.75
N CYS A 655 -8.66 9.11 -31.27
CA CYS A 655 -8.61 9.85 -30.02
C CYS A 655 -9.87 9.58 -29.19
N LEU A 656 -9.74 8.83 -28.09
CA LEU A 656 -10.84 8.61 -27.16
C LEU A 656 -10.89 9.78 -26.16
N THR A 657 -12.08 10.24 -25.80
CA THR A 657 -12.25 11.37 -24.88
C THR A 657 -13.18 11.05 -23.73
N VAL A 658 -12.81 11.47 -22.52
CA VAL A 658 -13.50 11.09 -21.28
C VAL A 658 -13.87 12.31 -20.44
N GLY A 659 -15.13 12.39 -20.02
CA GLY A 659 -15.67 13.50 -19.23
C GLY A 659 -16.38 14.57 -20.05
N MET A 660 -17.05 15.52 -19.37
CA MET A 660 -17.97 16.44 -20.06
C MET A 660 -17.29 17.63 -20.74
N LEU A 661 -16.07 18.00 -20.32
CA LEU A 661 -15.36 19.16 -20.87
C LEU A 661 -14.64 18.88 -22.19
N THR A 662 -14.30 17.64 -22.51
CA THR A 662 -13.61 17.28 -23.77
C THR A 662 -14.41 17.62 -25.02
N ARG A 663 -15.75 17.76 -24.86
CA ARG A 663 -16.70 18.19 -25.88
C ARG A 663 -16.73 19.72 -26.09
N MET A 664 -16.07 20.50 -25.23
CA MET A 664 -15.98 21.95 -25.38
C MET A 664 -15.07 22.28 -26.58
N PRO A 665 -15.51 23.09 -27.56
CA PRO A 665 -14.76 23.29 -28.80
C PRO A 665 -13.31 23.72 -28.61
N GLN A 666 -13.00 24.60 -27.64
CA GLN A 666 -11.60 25.00 -27.40
C GLN A 666 -10.68 23.84 -26.94
N ILE A 667 -11.22 22.78 -26.33
CA ILE A 667 -10.48 21.55 -26.02
C ILE A 667 -10.37 20.66 -27.27
N THR A 668 -11.44 20.55 -28.05
CA THR A 668 -11.43 19.81 -29.34
C THR A 668 -10.48 20.44 -30.35
N GLU A 669 -10.38 21.77 -30.38
CA GLU A 669 -9.44 22.58 -31.18
C GLU A 669 -7.99 22.32 -30.74
N VAL A 670 -7.71 22.29 -29.43
CA VAL A 670 -6.39 21.92 -28.89
C VAL A 670 -6.01 20.48 -29.24
N LEU A 671 -6.95 19.53 -29.19
CA LEU A 671 -6.72 18.14 -29.58
C LEU A 671 -6.38 18.03 -31.08
N HIS A 672 -7.28 18.46 -31.98
CA HIS A 672 -7.04 18.41 -33.42
C HIS A 672 -5.80 19.22 -33.84
N GLY A 673 -5.52 20.35 -33.17
CA GLY A 673 -4.32 21.15 -33.41
C GLY A 673 -3.00 20.44 -33.09
N ARG A 674 -3.03 19.33 -32.33
CA ARG A 674 -1.85 18.53 -31.99
C ARG A 674 -1.82 17.13 -32.61
N ILE A 675 -2.97 16.53 -32.89
CA ILE A 675 -3.08 15.18 -33.52
C ILE A 675 -3.42 15.21 -35.01
N GLY A 676 -3.84 16.36 -35.53
CA GLY A 676 -4.42 16.50 -36.86
C GLY A 676 -5.95 16.34 -36.86
N SER A 677 -6.64 17.01 -37.78
CA SER A 677 -8.10 16.99 -37.89
C SER A 677 -8.66 15.71 -38.52
N GLN A 678 -7.80 14.85 -39.07
CA GLN A 678 -8.16 13.55 -39.65
C GLN A 678 -8.32 12.44 -38.61
N VAL A 679 -7.83 12.61 -37.38
CA VAL A 679 -7.94 11.60 -36.32
C VAL A 679 -9.30 11.73 -35.63
N PRO A 680 -10.17 10.71 -35.70
CA PRO A 680 -11.52 10.79 -35.13
C PRO A 680 -11.49 10.91 -33.60
N ILE A 681 -12.24 11.88 -33.08
CA ILE A 681 -12.48 12.07 -31.64
C ILE A 681 -13.77 11.35 -31.24
N ILE A 682 -13.64 10.29 -30.43
CA ILE A 682 -14.72 9.43 -29.95
C ILE A 682 -14.97 9.74 -28.47
N ALA A 683 -16.22 10.00 -28.08
CA ALA A 683 -16.55 10.32 -26.69
C ALA A 683 -16.99 9.07 -25.93
N VAL A 684 -16.21 8.63 -24.94
CA VAL A 684 -16.50 7.48 -24.08
C VAL A 684 -17.29 7.94 -22.85
N ASP A 685 -18.38 7.23 -22.54
CA ASP A 685 -19.22 7.52 -21.39
C ASP A 685 -18.94 6.59 -20.18
N ARG A 686 -19.64 6.82 -19.08
CA ARG A 686 -19.35 6.15 -17.80
C ARG A 686 -19.82 4.68 -17.75
N PRO A 687 -20.99 4.30 -18.30
CA PRO A 687 -21.31 2.89 -18.53
C PRO A 687 -20.26 2.18 -19.39
N ALA A 688 -19.81 2.77 -20.50
CA ALA A 688 -18.75 2.20 -21.33
C ALA A 688 -17.44 1.99 -20.55
N LEU A 689 -17.03 2.94 -19.69
CA LEU A 689 -15.88 2.76 -18.79
C LEU A 689 -16.07 1.60 -17.81
N ALA A 690 -17.26 1.42 -17.23
CA ALA A 690 -17.53 0.31 -16.32
C ALA A 690 -17.51 -1.05 -17.06
N ALA A 691 -18.06 -1.11 -18.27
CA ALA A 691 -18.01 -2.31 -19.13
C ALA A 691 -16.58 -2.63 -19.58
N GLY A 692 -15.80 -1.63 -19.96
CA GLY A 692 -14.38 -1.79 -20.28
C GLY A 692 -13.54 -2.28 -19.10
N ALA A 693 -13.82 -1.81 -17.87
CA ALA A 693 -13.20 -2.34 -16.67
C ALA A 693 -13.57 -3.80 -16.40
N ALA A 694 -14.86 -4.17 -16.53
CA ALA A 694 -15.29 -5.56 -16.40
C ALA A 694 -14.67 -6.47 -17.47
N SER A 695 -14.56 -6.00 -18.71
CA SER A 695 -13.91 -6.70 -19.82
C SER A 695 -12.42 -6.94 -19.56
N ALA A 696 -11.69 -5.90 -19.12
CA ALA A 696 -10.26 -5.96 -18.86
C ALA A 696 -9.91 -7.05 -17.83
N VAL A 697 -10.68 -7.11 -16.73
CA VAL A 697 -10.46 -8.07 -15.65
C VAL A 697 -10.97 -9.46 -16.01
N MET A 698 -12.06 -9.59 -16.76
CA MET A 698 -12.47 -10.90 -17.28
C MET A 698 -11.38 -11.49 -18.21
N GLY A 699 -10.65 -10.66 -18.96
CA GLY A 699 -9.48 -11.05 -19.75
C GLY A 699 -8.23 -11.44 -18.94
N GLU A 700 -8.23 -11.25 -17.62
CA GLU A 700 -7.19 -11.74 -16.69
C GLU A 700 -7.53 -13.12 -16.08
N LEU A 701 -8.79 -13.58 -16.20
CA LEU A 701 -9.26 -14.81 -15.56
C LEU A 701 -9.02 -16.06 -16.44
N PRO A 702 -8.76 -17.23 -15.84
CA PRO A 702 -8.49 -18.45 -16.59
C PRO A 702 -9.71 -18.95 -17.38
N GLY A 703 -9.44 -19.69 -18.45
CA GLY A 703 -10.45 -20.40 -19.26
C GLY A 703 -11.29 -19.54 -20.21
N GLN A 704 -10.99 -18.24 -20.36
CA GLN A 704 -11.79 -17.35 -21.22
C GLN A 704 -11.31 -17.38 -22.68
N THR A 705 -12.13 -17.92 -23.57
CA THR A 705 -11.89 -17.98 -25.04
C THR A 705 -12.65 -16.92 -25.84
N HIS A 706 -13.58 -16.20 -25.22
CA HIS A 706 -14.53 -15.28 -25.88
C HIS A 706 -14.41 -13.82 -25.39
N VAL A 707 -13.28 -13.47 -24.78
CA VAL A 707 -13.03 -12.14 -24.18
C VAL A 707 -11.69 -11.62 -24.68
N PHE A 708 -11.58 -10.30 -24.86
CA PHE A 708 -10.32 -9.66 -25.26
C PHE A 708 -9.23 -9.89 -24.21
N PRO A 709 -7.96 -10.06 -24.61
CA PRO A 709 -6.85 -10.21 -23.68
C PRO A 709 -6.75 -9.05 -22.68
N ALA A 710 -6.24 -9.34 -21.49
CA ALA A 710 -5.96 -8.34 -20.46
C ALA A 710 -5.12 -7.16 -21.01
N PRO A 711 -5.52 -5.90 -20.76
CA PRO A 711 -4.76 -4.72 -21.13
C PRO A 711 -3.56 -4.52 -20.20
N HIS A 712 -2.41 -4.12 -20.75
CA HIS A 712 -1.23 -3.81 -19.95
C HIS A 712 -1.15 -2.31 -19.63
N SER A 713 -0.82 -1.96 -18.39
CA SER A 713 -0.62 -0.56 -17.97
C SER A 713 0.86 -0.14 -18.03
N CYS A 714 1.15 1.10 -17.65
CA CYS A 714 2.49 1.65 -17.48
C CYS A 714 2.52 2.66 -16.30
N CYS A 715 3.70 2.92 -15.73
CA CYS A 715 3.88 3.96 -14.71
C CYS A 715 3.46 5.33 -15.27
N SER A 716 2.53 6.00 -14.60
CA SER A 716 2.05 7.36 -14.92
C SER A 716 2.81 8.47 -14.19
N HIS A 717 3.63 8.09 -13.21
CA HIS A 717 4.54 8.95 -12.47
C HIS A 717 5.94 8.35 -12.50
N ASP A 718 6.95 9.21 -12.40
CA ASP A 718 8.28 8.76 -12.03
C ASP A 718 8.29 8.47 -10.53
N LEU A 719 8.70 7.27 -10.16
CA LEU A 719 8.90 6.85 -8.78
C LEU A 719 10.41 6.75 -8.56
N GLY A 720 10.89 7.44 -7.54
CA GLY A 720 12.29 7.76 -7.37
C GLY A 720 12.62 8.13 -5.93
N LEU A 721 13.80 8.69 -5.73
CA LEU A 721 14.44 8.82 -4.42
C LEU A 721 15.09 10.19 -4.29
N LEU A 722 14.96 10.84 -3.12
CA LEU A 722 15.60 12.13 -2.85
C LEU A 722 16.89 11.92 -2.05
N ILE A 723 18.04 12.11 -2.69
CA ILE A 723 19.37 11.88 -2.09
C ILE A 723 20.01 13.24 -1.73
N ARG A 724 20.84 13.29 -0.68
CA ARG A 724 21.60 14.49 -0.28
C ARG A 724 23.11 14.22 -0.38
N ASP A 725 23.81 15.05 -1.14
CA ASP A 725 25.28 15.02 -1.28
C ASP A 725 25.90 16.05 -0.34
N GLY A 726 26.73 15.61 0.63
CA GLY A 726 27.37 16.50 1.60
C GLY A 726 28.32 17.54 1.00
N LYS A 727 28.68 17.47 -0.29
CA LYS A 727 29.42 18.54 -1.00
C LYS A 727 28.51 19.63 -1.58
N ARG A 728 27.16 19.50 -1.51
CA ARG A 728 26.21 20.46 -2.09
C ARG A 728 25.04 20.74 -1.14
N MET A 729 24.79 22.01 -0.86
CA MET A 729 23.72 22.51 0.04
C MET A 729 22.26 22.23 -0.43
N ARG A 730 22.03 21.39 -1.44
CA ARG A 730 20.68 21.07 -1.98
C ARG A 730 20.55 19.58 -2.30
N PRO A 731 19.42 18.93 -1.94
CA PRO A 731 19.12 17.56 -2.36
C PRO A 731 19.00 17.40 -3.88
N ARG A 732 19.14 16.16 -4.37
CA ARG A 732 18.94 15.77 -5.78
C ARG A 732 17.92 14.63 -5.87
N THR A 733 16.98 14.74 -6.81
CA THR A 733 16.01 13.67 -7.14
C THR A 733 16.66 12.63 -8.05
N VAL A 734 16.27 11.36 -7.90
CA VAL A 734 16.81 10.22 -8.67
C VAL A 734 15.66 9.29 -9.10
N PRO A 735 15.23 9.33 -10.39
CA PRO A 735 14.18 8.45 -10.90
C PRO A 735 14.61 6.97 -10.94
N VAL A 736 13.76 6.08 -10.41
CA VAL A 736 13.92 4.62 -10.46
C VAL A 736 13.04 4.06 -11.58
N LEU A 737 11.77 3.80 -11.28
CA LEU A 737 10.71 3.56 -12.26
C LEU A 737 10.38 4.90 -12.88
N THR A 738 10.68 5.06 -14.16
CA THR A 738 10.28 6.25 -14.90
C THR A 738 8.86 6.09 -15.42
N ARG A 739 8.23 7.19 -15.82
CA ARG A 739 7.03 7.16 -16.67
C ARG A 739 7.19 6.22 -17.86
N SER A 740 6.07 5.74 -18.38
CA SER A 740 6.00 4.79 -19.50
C SER A 740 6.60 3.40 -19.23
N THR A 741 7.11 3.10 -18.01
CA THR A 741 7.55 1.74 -17.66
C THR A 741 6.35 0.79 -17.55
N LYS A 742 6.25 -0.19 -18.45
CA LYS A 742 5.14 -1.18 -18.53
C LYS A 742 4.92 -1.90 -17.19
N LEU A 743 3.66 -2.00 -16.75
CA LEU A 743 3.23 -2.70 -15.54
C LEU A 743 2.82 -4.17 -15.79
N PRO A 744 2.95 -5.06 -14.79
CA PRO A 744 3.67 -4.84 -13.53
C PRO A 744 5.17 -4.62 -13.80
N ALA A 745 5.77 -3.70 -13.05
CA ALA A 745 7.14 -3.25 -13.26
C ALA A 745 7.97 -3.48 -12.01
N ARG A 746 9.21 -3.94 -12.15
CA ARG A 746 10.21 -4.00 -11.08
C ARG A 746 11.48 -3.32 -11.58
N LYS A 747 11.95 -2.28 -10.90
CA LYS A 747 13.17 -1.56 -11.28
C LYS A 747 13.96 -1.10 -10.07
N THR A 748 15.23 -0.85 -10.34
CA THR A 748 16.32 -1.36 -9.54
C THR A 748 17.45 -0.30 -9.62
N ARG A 749 17.89 0.29 -8.50
CA ARG A 749 18.67 1.55 -8.50
C ARG A 749 19.74 1.74 -7.43
N ARG A 750 21.00 1.92 -7.83
CA ARG A 750 22.12 2.40 -6.97
C ARG A 750 21.85 3.77 -6.34
N LEU A 751 22.04 3.83 -5.03
CA LEU A 751 21.98 4.93 -4.07
C LEU A 751 23.42 5.32 -3.67
N LEU A 752 23.59 6.22 -2.70
CA LEU A 752 24.89 6.84 -2.42
C LEU A 752 25.26 6.72 -0.94
N GLN A 753 26.48 6.23 -0.68
CA GLN A 753 27.11 6.20 0.64
C GLN A 753 26.91 7.52 1.39
N PRO A 754 26.49 7.47 2.67
CA PRO A 754 26.49 8.63 3.53
C PRO A 754 27.91 9.08 3.84
N GLN A 755 28.06 10.36 4.20
CA GLN A 755 29.28 10.81 4.86
C GLN A 755 29.31 10.30 6.32
N PRO A 756 30.48 10.02 6.90
CA PRO A 756 30.58 9.50 8.27
C PRO A 756 29.81 10.34 9.28
N GLY A 757 28.90 9.71 10.02
CA GLY A 757 28.01 10.37 10.99
C GLY A 757 26.76 11.01 10.39
N GLN A 758 26.37 10.69 9.15
CA GLN A 758 25.08 11.09 8.56
C GLN A 758 24.14 9.91 8.30
N ARG A 759 22.86 10.26 8.30
CA ARG A 759 21.69 9.40 8.16
C ARG A 759 20.99 9.59 6.79
N PRO A 760 21.23 8.73 5.79
CA PRO A 760 20.78 8.89 4.41
C PRO A 760 19.35 8.35 4.13
N ALA A 761 18.36 8.71 4.93
CA ALA A 761 16.99 8.19 4.80
C ALA A 761 16.42 8.16 3.36
N LEU A 762 15.88 7.00 2.96
CA LEU A 762 15.10 6.78 1.72
C LEU A 762 13.82 7.60 1.72
N THR A 763 13.98 8.88 1.38
CA THR A 763 12.90 9.76 1.02
C THR A 763 12.37 9.30 -0.33
N LEU A 764 11.43 8.35 -0.30
CA LEU A 764 10.68 7.92 -1.48
C LEU A 764 9.95 9.11 -2.04
N ILE A 765 10.10 9.34 -3.34
CA ILE A 765 9.45 10.44 -4.04
C ILE A 765 8.70 9.96 -5.27
N GLU A 766 7.55 10.58 -5.51
CA GLU A 766 6.75 10.44 -6.73
C GLU A 766 6.77 11.79 -7.44
N SER A 767 6.85 11.79 -8.77
CA SER A 767 6.73 13.01 -9.57
C SER A 767 5.37 13.68 -9.29
N ALA A 768 5.38 14.99 -9.07
CA ALA A 768 4.18 15.79 -8.87
C ALA A 768 3.88 16.61 -10.13
N GLY A 769 2.70 16.43 -10.70
CA GLY A 769 2.37 17.00 -12.01
C GLY A 769 3.15 16.35 -13.15
N TRP A 770 2.78 16.69 -14.38
CA TRP A 770 3.17 15.92 -15.57
C TRP A 770 4.51 16.33 -16.20
N GLN A 771 5.12 17.43 -15.78
CA GLN A 771 6.40 17.92 -16.35
C GLN A 771 7.64 17.28 -15.71
N GLY A 772 7.49 16.50 -14.62
CA GLY A 772 8.59 15.73 -14.00
C GLY A 772 9.56 16.55 -13.14
N ASP A 773 9.57 17.88 -13.25
CA ASP A 773 10.46 18.76 -12.47
C ASP A 773 10.10 18.82 -10.97
N ALA A 774 8.82 18.68 -10.62
CA ALA A 774 8.33 18.70 -9.25
C ALA A 774 8.18 17.28 -8.68
N TRP A 775 8.46 17.12 -7.39
CA TRP A 775 8.45 15.83 -6.69
C TRP A 775 7.85 15.99 -5.29
N ARG A 776 7.12 14.98 -4.83
CA ARG A 776 6.55 14.88 -3.48
C ARG A 776 7.22 13.75 -2.71
N SER A 777 7.37 13.85 -1.39
CA SER A 777 7.67 12.66 -0.58
C SER A 777 6.42 11.79 -0.48
N LEU A 778 6.57 10.51 -0.78
CA LEU A 778 5.61 9.45 -0.41
C LEU A 778 5.77 9.08 1.08
N GLY A 779 6.95 9.36 1.63
CA GLY A 779 7.33 9.08 3.00
C GLY A 779 8.84 8.87 3.07
N ASN A 780 9.40 9.09 4.25
CA ASN A 780 10.82 8.86 4.50
C ASN A 780 10.94 7.49 5.16
N PHE A 781 11.12 6.45 4.35
CA PHE A 781 11.72 5.24 4.87
C PHE A 781 13.20 5.52 5.20
N HIS A 782 13.81 4.74 6.06
CA HIS A 782 15.25 4.77 6.35
C HIS A 782 15.75 3.31 6.07
N LEU A 783 17.05 3.01 5.84
CA LEU A 783 17.57 1.73 5.24
C LEU A 783 17.98 0.47 6.16
N PRO A 784 19.22 -0.11 6.51
CA PRO A 784 20.16 -0.18 7.78
C PRO A 784 21.58 0.57 7.95
N GLU A 785 22.57 0.48 8.88
CA GLU A 785 23.51 1.68 9.02
C GLU A 785 24.75 1.73 8.05
N HIS A 786 24.74 2.51 6.95
CA HIS A 786 25.66 2.19 5.83
C HIS A 786 27.16 2.31 6.12
N SER A 787 27.85 1.18 5.87
CA SER A 787 29.26 0.92 6.20
C SER A 787 30.16 0.66 5.00
N SER A 788 29.66 -0.02 3.96
CA SER A 788 30.50 -0.62 2.92
C SER A 788 30.77 0.30 1.73
N GLU A 789 31.94 0.16 1.11
CA GLU A 789 32.31 0.88 -0.11
C GLU A 789 31.45 0.50 -1.33
N THR A 790 30.79 -0.66 -1.32
CA THR A 790 29.99 -1.06 -2.49
C THR A 790 28.59 -0.45 -2.35
N PRO A 791 28.15 0.42 -3.28
CA PRO A 791 27.13 1.43 -2.99
C PRO A 791 25.71 0.86 -2.97
N LEU A 792 24.93 1.30 -1.98
CA LEU A 792 23.58 0.79 -1.66
C LEU A 792 22.58 0.89 -2.84
N GLU A 793 21.44 0.15 -2.94
CA GLU A 793 20.50 0.20 -4.11
C GLU A 793 18.98 -0.19 -3.86
N ALA A 794 17.96 0.35 -4.56
CA ALA A 794 16.51 0.15 -4.29
C ALA A 794 15.60 -0.51 -5.37
N VAL A 795 14.62 -1.36 -4.97
CA VAL A 795 13.68 -2.16 -5.80
C VAL A 795 12.24 -1.64 -5.76
N LEU A 796 11.97 -0.63 -6.56
CA LEU A 796 10.62 -0.13 -6.73
C LEU A 796 9.87 -1.11 -7.65
N GLU A 797 8.94 -1.88 -7.08
CA GLU A 797 7.91 -2.63 -7.80
C GLU A 797 6.62 -1.82 -7.87
N VAL A 798 5.96 -1.81 -9.02
CA VAL A 798 4.57 -1.38 -9.15
C VAL A 798 3.75 -2.53 -9.70
N ASP A 799 2.71 -2.91 -8.95
CA ASP A 799 1.83 -4.02 -9.29
C ASP A 799 0.86 -3.68 -10.43
N ALA A 800 0.02 -4.64 -10.82
CA ALA A 800 -0.97 -4.46 -11.88
C ALA A 800 -2.04 -3.39 -11.57
N ASN A 801 -2.22 -3.01 -10.30
CA ASN A 801 -3.14 -1.94 -9.85
C ASN A 801 -2.49 -0.55 -9.89
N GLY A 802 -1.21 -0.45 -10.25
CA GLY A 802 -0.44 0.78 -10.17
C GLY A 802 0.02 1.12 -8.75
N LEU A 803 -0.06 0.18 -7.80
CA LEU A 803 0.38 0.37 -6.43
C LEU A 803 1.87 0.02 -6.29
N LEU A 804 2.63 1.00 -5.82
CA LEU A 804 4.02 0.87 -5.45
C LEU A 804 4.14 -0.04 -4.22
N LYS A 805 4.92 -1.10 -4.37
CA LYS A 805 5.56 -1.84 -3.30
C LYS A 805 7.05 -1.55 -3.45
N VAL A 806 7.62 -0.80 -2.53
CA VAL A 806 9.08 -0.66 -2.52
C VAL A 806 9.63 -1.84 -1.74
N GLY A 807 10.19 -2.80 -2.45
CA GLY A 807 11.28 -3.58 -1.91
C GLY A 807 12.58 -2.80 -2.12
N VAL A 808 13.66 -3.24 -1.51
CA VAL A 808 14.97 -2.59 -1.65
C VAL A 808 15.86 -3.85 -1.65
N HIS A 809 16.29 -4.32 -2.87
CA HIS A 809 16.75 -5.69 -3.31
C HIS A 809 17.84 -5.70 -4.46
N ASP A 810 18.90 -6.55 -4.64
CA ASP A 810 19.97 -7.09 -3.74
C ASP A 810 20.83 -8.36 -4.29
N PRO A 811 22.23 -8.47 -4.28
CA PRO A 811 23.00 -9.75 -4.00
C PRO A 811 24.49 -9.75 -3.42
N ASN A 812 25.23 -8.65 -3.11
CA ASN A 812 26.30 -8.56 -2.04
C ASN A 812 25.85 -8.90 -0.59
N THR A 813 25.18 -7.92 0.06
CA THR A 813 24.20 -8.08 1.15
C THR A 813 22.72 -8.80 1.11
N GLY A 814 21.10 -9.33 -0.50
CA GLY A 814 20.09 -10.38 -0.97
C GLY A 814 18.62 -9.98 -1.04
N HIS A 815 18.17 -9.09 -0.17
CA HIS A 815 16.88 -9.10 0.51
C HIS A 815 15.89 -8.03 0.09
N VAL A 816 14.61 -8.17 0.38
CA VAL A 816 13.57 -7.41 -0.33
C VAL A 816 12.65 -6.62 0.60
N GLN A 817 13.04 -6.36 1.86
CA GLN A 817 12.06 -5.95 2.86
C GLN A 817 11.15 -4.85 2.35
N ARG A 818 9.89 -5.18 2.46
CA ARG A 818 8.79 -4.41 1.98
C ARG A 818 8.71 -3.16 2.83
N VAL A 819 9.23 -2.06 2.29
CA VAL A 819 8.94 -0.71 2.79
C VAL A 819 7.43 -0.65 2.98
N PRO A 820 6.93 -0.26 4.16
CA PRO A 820 5.50 -0.21 4.41
C PRO A 820 4.81 0.64 3.35
N PRO A 821 3.52 0.41 3.06
CA PRO A 821 2.79 1.18 2.06
C PRO A 821 2.94 2.69 2.28
N LEU A 822 3.71 3.35 1.40
CA LEU A 822 4.00 4.79 1.47
C LEU A 822 3.31 5.55 0.32
N PRO A 823 2.57 6.64 0.60
CA PRO A 823 2.19 7.11 1.93
C PRO A 823 1.26 6.13 2.64
N GLN A 824 1.29 6.21 3.97
CA GLN A 824 0.47 5.38 4.85
C GLN A 824 -1.02 5.52 4.48
N PRO A 825 -1.79 4.42 4.54
CA PRO A 825 -3.23 4.45 4.31
C PRO A 825 -3.97 5.34 5.33
N MET A 826 -5.16 5.82 4.96
CA MET A 826 -5.97 6.70 5.81
C MET A 826 -6.92 5.95 6.76
N ILE A 827 -7.16 4.67 6.47
CA ILE A 827 -7.79 3.70 7.38
C ILE A 827 -6.73 2.65 7.68
N ASP A 828 -6.45 2.34 8.94
CA ASP A 828 -5.58 1.21 9.26
C ASP A 828 -6.24 -0.11 8.86
N GLU A 829 -5.47 -1.09 8.38
CA GLU A 829 -6.01 -2.34 7.84
C GLU A 829 -6.83 -3.11 8.89
N ALA A 830 -6.43 -3.04 10.17
CA ALA A 830 -7.16 -3.57 11.32
C ALA A 830 -8.52 -2.88 11.59
N ASP A 831 -8.73 -1.67 11.08
CA ASP A 831 -9.95 -0.87 11.26
C ASP A 831 -11.00 -1.16 10.16
N LEU A 832 -10.57 -1.72 9.02
CA LEU A 832 -11.46 -2.06 7.89
C LEU A 832 -12.65 -2.97 8.27
N PRO A 833 -12.52 -4.01 9.11
CA PRO A 833 -13.66 -4.82 9.55
C PRO A 833 -14.68 -4.02 10.38
N THR A 834 -14.21 -3.14 11.26
CA THR A 834 -15.05 -2.25 12.07
C THR A 834 -15.86 -1.29 11.18
N TRP A 835 -15.22 -0.70 10.18
CA TRP A 835 -15.90 0.16 9.20
C TRP A 835 -16.86 -0.63 8.29
N ARG A 836 -16.50 -1.82 7.83
CA ARG A 836 -17.40 -2.73 7.08
C ARG A 836 -18.68 -3.03 7.87
N ALA A 837 -18.55 -3.42 9.14
CA ALA A 837 -19.67 -3.76 10.01
C ALA A 837 -20.54 -2.54 10.34
N TRP A 838 -19.95 -1.37 10.56
CA TRP A 838 -20.70 -0.12 10.73
C TRP A 838 -21.47 0.26 9.47
N VAL A 839 -20.87 0.13 8.28
CA VAL A 839 -21.58 0.35 7.00
C VAL A 839 -22.73 -0.65 6.82
N ASP A 840 -22.58 -1.92 7.21
CA ASP A 840 -23.68 -2.89 7.18
C ASP A 840 -24.80 -2.63 8.19
N LYS A 841 -24.54 -1.87 9.27
CA LYS A 841 -25.59 -1.37 10.18
C LYS A 841 -26.29 -0.14 9.59
N THR A 842 -25.52 0.79 9.04
CA THR A 842 -25.97 2.12 8.57
C THR A 842 -26.59 2.08 7.16
N MET A 843 -26.52 0.94 6.47
CA MET A 843 -27.16 0.65 5.18
C MET A 843 -28.14 -0.55 5.26
N ARG A 844 -28.89 -0.65 6.37
CA ARG A 844 -30.09 -1.47 6.54
C ARG A 844 -31.30 -0.56 6.70
#